data_AF-A0A839RK50-F1
#
_entry.id   AF-A0A839RK50-F1
#
_cell.length_a   1.000
_cell.length_b   1.000
_cell.length_c   1.000
_cell.angle_alpha   90.00
_cell.angle_beta   90.00
_cell.angle_gamma   90.00
#
_symmetry.space_group_name_H-M   'P 1'
#
loop_
_entity.id
_entity.type
_entity.pdbx_description
1 polymer ?
#
loop_
_entity_poly.entity_id
_entity_poly.type
_entity_poly.pdbx_seq_one_letter_code
_entity_poly.pdbx_strand_id
1 'polypeptide(L)'
;MGSDSDSWNARKAPVTTLRTLLMPGAGPAGPPAEGPPLGYLDTSTYDIPLPESGAASTQDAWNDLLNRSRRQMSHDGVSYEAYCRASADITMKGGTTSGIVYPLAVCEVARSFRLRNVGGASAGAIAAAAAAAAELGRIRMSARLPLDPPDDGPAPGFAGLASIPQWLTQLEPEAPEREKHRLAELFTPSSKSAGDTRAFRVIAFWLSRGSRIRQLPSLLRGVGIPPVAVLFAALAVLFGALALESAGTVSGLVAPWWALALSVFAAVAGTILVAGGSASAAATLVAWWRQGRAAARTRPWSGENREYWALRASGAPREPLPVRAVFVAVLWLLAGLASWGVVAAALAVDDNVDVTLTLAVLAATVVAVGLVVALVVCVAALRVYRTFRSERHFGVLTGDTLVQWIDLQMRGLAGQKSAVTFGDLWRGARDASPALTEQLTRDPFERTVNLKLMVTDLSQQRPFQFPLPPQQQLEKSIGSKIYVCPDDLRAIFGDGLTDAIAPPHGGGGLYYCWDDASGGYEPLELRPLAEPWDLPVVFAVRASMSLPFLFRAVRTFRVRPPTTVRDNFGIPIPADGAAYTSPTPPRNPQAGNPQTDTHPWLLAEELWLSDGGITSNFPVHLFDRQLPEWPTFGLNLGSHPLGYEHQDVWLPEDWQANVPRWVRVGTTPGSFLSAILDTARGWRDVMQTHMPSARGRVAWVWLRRDEGGTNLFMRKETVASLCMRGALAGMRLRTRFEGDSDRWHRHRWLRLRATVHALDELSDDVTIALPQYRDLLDPVGASRAARIDTVEAPPPTFLPGNDFWPAARDLLDGVAAPRAADADLRRNTPHPAPELRQVPRV
;
A
#
# COMPACT_ATOMS: atom_id res chain seq x y z
N MET A 1 11.17 -28.68 -37.84
CA MET A 1 9.81 -28.13 -37.68
C MET A 1 8.96 -29.19 -36.99
N GLY A 2 9.02 -29.24 -35.66
CA GLY A 2 8.10 -30.01 -34.82
C GLY A 2 7.06 -29.04 -34.26
N SER A 3 5.81 -29.48 -34.19
CA SER A 3 4.59 -28.69 -34.08
C SER A 3 4.45 -27.86 -32.79
N ASP A 4 4.13 -26.58 -32.96
CA ASP A 4 3.69 -25.62 -31.93
C ASP A 4 2.42 -26.04 -31.14
N SER A 5 1.82 -27.20 -31.45
CA SER A 5 0.61 -27.73 -30.81
C SER A 5 0.81 -28.08 -29.33
N ASP A 6 1.99 -28.60 -28.96
CA ASP A 6 2.24 -29.09 -27.60
C ASP A 6 2.44 -27.93 -26.61
N SER A 7 3.01 -26.81 -27.08
CA SER A 7 3.13 -25.58 -26.27
C SER A 7 1.78 -24.85 -26.10
N TRP A 8 0.86 -25.01 -27.05
CA TRP A 8 -0.46 -24.39 -27.01
C TRP A 8 -1.42 -25.09 -26.06
N ASN A 9 -1.43 -26.43 -26.06
CA ASN A 9 -2.27 -27.22 -25.15
C ASN A 9 -1.81 -27.08 -23.68
N ALA A 10 -0.50 -27.08 -23.44
CA ALA A 10 0.06 -26.86 -22.11
C ALA A 10 -0.34 -25.50 -21.49
N ARG A 11 -0.53 -24.46 -22.32
CA ARG A 11 -0.95 -23.14 -21.85
C ARG A 11 -2.43 -23.06 -21.49
N LYS A 12 -3.30 -23.86 -22.12
CA LYS A 12 -4.75 -23.86 -21.82
C LYS A 12 -5.11 -24.68 -20.58
N ALA A 13 -4.30 -25.66 -20.22
CA ALA A 13 -4.58 -26.56 -19.10
C ALA A 13 -4.95 -25.84 -17.79
N PRO A 14 -4.22 -24.80 -17.33
CA PRO A 14 -4.58 -24.07 -16.11
C PRO A 14 -5.98 -23.44 -16.12
N VAL A 15 -6.40 -22.92 -17.27
CA VAL A 15 -7.70 -22.26 -17.44
C VAL A 15 -8.82 -23.31 -17.45
N THR A 16 -8.59 -24.46 -18.10
CA THR A 16 -9.54 -25.59 -18.11
C THR A 16 -9.69 -26.21 -16.72
N THR A 17 -8.59 -26.41 -15.99
CA THR A 17 -8.61 -26.91 -14.61
C THR A 17 -9.32 -25.92 -13.68
N LEU A 18 -9.03 -24.63 -13.80
CA LEU A 18 -9.74 -23.63 -12.99
C LEU A 18 -11.24 -23.60 -13.32
N ARG A 19 -11.62 -23.70 -14.58
CA ARG A 19 -13.03 -23.77 -14.99
C ARG A 19 -13.74 -24.97 -14.38
N THR A 20 -13.10 -26.14 -14.37
CA THR A 20 -13.66 -27.37 -13.76
C THR A 20 -13.74 -27.28 -12.22
N LEU A 21 -12.82 -26.55 -11.58
CA LEU A 21 -12.91 -26.27 -10.15
C LEU A 21 -14.09 -25.35 -9.80
N LEU A 22 -14.31 -24.29 -10.60
CA LEU A 22 -15.33 -23.28 -10.33
C LEU A 22 -16.75 -23.73 -10.74
N MET A 23 -16.90 -24.47 -11.85
CA MET A 23 -18.19 -24.82 -12.44
C MET A 23 -18.49 -26.33 -12.30
N PRO A 24 -19.58 -26.72 -11.64
CA PRO A 24 -20.02 -28.12 -11.63
C PRO A 24 -20.44 -28.57 -13.05
N GLY A 25 -19.90 -29.69 -13.54
CA GLY A 25 -20.32 -30.35 -14.79
C GLY A 25 -19.56 -30.01 -16.08
N ALA A 26 -18.50 -29.20 -16.04
CA ALA A 26 -17.77 -28.76 -17.25
C ALA A 26 -16.50 -29.59 -17.60
N GLY A 27 -16.40 -30.83 -17.13
CA GLY A 27 -15.24 -31.71 -17.38
C GLY A 27 -15.36 -32.55 -18.67
N PRO A 28 -14.24 -32.98 -19.28
CA PRO A 28 -14.27 -34.04 -20.30
C PRO A 28 -14.82 -35.33 -19.67
N ALA A 29 -15.66 -36.06 -20.40
CA ALA A 29 -16.32 -37.28 -19.94
C ALA A 29 -15.30 -38.34 -19.47
N GLY A 30 -15.02 -38.38 -18.18
CA GLY A 30 -14.20 -39.36 -17.50
C GLY A 30 -14.29 -39.11 -16.00
N PRO A 31 -14.51 -40.14 -15.16
CA PRO A 31 -14.61 -39.95 -13.72
C PRO A 31 -13.26 -39.49 -13.17
N PRO A 32 -13.21 -38.44 -12.32
CA PRO A 32 -12.03 -38.16 -11.53
C PRO A 32 -11.83 -39.32 -10.55
N ALA A 33 -10.63 -39.91 -10.55
CA ALA A 33 -10.22 -40.79 -9.47
C ALA A 33 -10.08 -39.93 -8.21
N GLU A 34 -11.06 -40.06 -7.33
CA GLU A 34 -11.16 -39.52 -5.96
C GLU A 34 -11.20 -37.98 -5.82
N GLY A 35 -12.43 -37.45 -5.82
CA GLY A 35 -12.80 -36.11 -5.31
C GLY A 35 -13.93 -35.45 -6.12
N PRO A 36 -15.02 -34.93 -5.49
CA PRO A 36 -16.07 -34.24 -6.24
C PRO A 36 -15.55 -32.91 -6.84
N PRO A 37 -16.10 -32.44 -7.96
CA PRO A 37 -15.80 -31.10 -8.48
C PRO A 37 -16.12 -30.06 -7.40
N LEU A 38 -15.12 -29.28 -6.99
CA LEU A 38 -15.11 -28.53 -5.72
C LEU A 38 -16.12 -27.38 -5.59
N GLY A 39 -17.05 -27.20 -6.53
CA GLY A 39 -18.27 -26.42 -6.36
C GLY A 39 -18.09 -25.05 -5.68
N TYR A 40 -17.03 -24.29 -5.95
CA TYR A 40 -16.75 -23.06 -5.20
C TYR A 40 -17.85 -22.00 -5.31
N LEU A 41 -18.66 -22.07 -6.37
CA LEU A 41 -19.81 -21.18 -6.58
C LEU A 41 -21.08 -21.67 -5.85
N ASP A 42 -21.09 -22.89 -5.31
CA ASP A 42 -22.15 -23.38 -4.45
C ASP A 42 -21.95 -22.86 -3.02
N THR A 43 -22.98 -22.21 -2.48
CA THR A 43 -22.97 -21.65 -1.12
C THR A 43 -22.87 -22.74 -0.04
N SER A 44 -23.44 -23.93 -0.28
CA SER A 44 -23.43 -25.04 0.68
C SER A 44 -22.02 -25.60 0.94
N THR A 45 -21.10 -25.38 0.00
CA THR A 45 -19.67 -25.74 0.14
C THR A 45 -18.99 -25.04 1.32
N TYR A 46 -19.53 -23.93 1.81
CA TYR A 46 -18.97 -23.13 2.91
C TYR A 46 -19.75 -23.29 4.23
N ASP A 47 -20.65 -24.27 4.30
CA ASP A 47 -21.22 -24.70 5.57
C ASP A 47 -20.16 -25.49 6.35
N ILE A 48 -19.78 -24.96 7.51
CA ILE A 48 -18.76 -25.58 8.35
C ILE A 48 -19.32 -26.92 8.86
N PRO A 49 -18.59 -28.04 8.68
CA PRO A 49 -19.06 -29.36 9.11
C PRO A 49 -19.44 -29.40 10.59
N LEU A 50 -20.43 -30.25 10.91
CA LEU A 50 -20.80 -30.52 12.29
C LEU A 50 -19.63 -31.12 13.07
N PRO A 51 -19.41 -30.72 14.34
CA PRO A 51 -18.35 -31.28 15.15
C PRO A 51 -18.66 -32.73 15.55
N GLU A 52 -17.69 -33.63 15.38
CA GLU A 52 -17.80 -35.04 15.78
C GLU A 52 -18.05 -35.21 17.29
N SER A 53 -17.71 -34.20 18.08
CA SER A 53 -17.86 -34.19 19.54
C SER A 53 -19.31 -34.11 20.02
N GLY A 54 -20.28 -33.91 19.12
CA GLY A 54 -21.70 -33.79 19.46
C GLY A 54 -22.07 -32.43 20.07
N ALA A 55 -21.19 -31.42 19.96
CA ALA A 55 -21.44 -30.08 20.48
C ALA A 55 -22.67 -29.37 19.89
N ALA A 56 -23.13 -29.81 18.71
CA ALA A 56 -24.38 -29.39 18.08
C ALA A 56 -24.97 -30.57 17.29
N SER A 57 -26.30 -30.72 17.31
CA SER A 57 -27.02 -31.81 16.62
C SER A 57 -27.56 -31.42 15.25
N THR A 58 -27.63 -30.12 14.93
CA THR A 58 -28.13 -29.60 13.65
C THR A 58 -27.24 -28.48 13.13
N GLN A 59 -27.23 -28.29 11.80
CA GLN A 59 -26.43 -27.24 11.16
C GLN A 59 -26.86 -25.83 11.61
N ASP A 60 -28.16 -25.61 11.83
CA ASP A 60 -28.69 -24.33 12.33
C ASP A 60 -28.16 -24.02 13.74
N ALA A 61 -28.20 -25.00 14.66
CA ALA A 61 -27.69 -24.82 16.03
C ALA A 61 -26.16 -24.59 16.03
N TRP A 62 -25.45 -25.27 15.14
CA TRP A 62 -24.02 -25.08 14.95
C TRP A 62 -23.68 -23.69 14.41
N ASN A 63 -24.40 -23.23 13.40
CA ASN A 63 -24.26 -21.90 12.84
C ASN A 63 -24.58 -20.80 13.86
N ASP A 64 -25.64 -20.95 14.66
CA ASP A 64 -25.95 -20.01 15.75
C ASP A 64 -24.79 -19.91 16.76
N LEU A 65 -24.26 -21.06 17.18
CA LEU A 65 -23.12 -21.12 18.09
C LEU A 65 -21.88 -20.44 17.49
N LEU A 66 -21.57 -20.69 16.21
CA LEU A 66 -20.47 -20.04 15.51
C LEU A 66 -20.71 -18.54 15.26
N ASN A 67 -21.96 -18.08 15.18
CA ASN A 67 -22.32 -16.67 15.02
C ASN A 67 -22.05 -15.83 16.30
N ARG A 68 -21.87 -16.48 17.46
CA ARG A 68 -21.60 -15.81 18.75
C ARG A 68 -20.21 -15.18 18.80
N SER A 69 -20.08 -14.16 19.64
CA SER A 69 -18.78 -13.58 20.01
C SER A 69 -18.02 -14.49 20.96
N ARG A 70 -16.71 -14.26 21.09
CA ARG A 70 -15.86 -15.00 22.04
C ARG A 70 -16.38 -14.91 23.48
N ARG A 71 -16.81 -13.72 23.90
CA ARG A 71 -17.28 -13.45 25.27
C ARG A 71 -18.61 -14.12 25.59
N GLN A 72 -19.43 -14.38 24.58
CA GLN A 72 -20.71 -15.07 24.72
C GLN A 72 -20.55 -16.59 24.91
N MET A 73 -19.35 -17.14 24.68
CA MET A 73 -19.08 -18.56 24.88
C MET A 73 -18.72 -18.85 26.34
N SER A 74 -19.42 -19.83 26.92
CA SER A 74 -18.95 -20.50 28.14
C SER A 74 -17.59 -21.12 27.85
N HIS A 75 -16.61 -20.96 28.75
CA HIS A 75 -15.27 -21.53 28.58
C HIS A 75 -15.20 -22.99 29.04
N ASP A 76 -16.31 -23.52 29.56
CA ASP A 76 -16.40 -24.88 30.07
C ASP A 76 -17.15 -25.79 29.08
N GLY A 77 -16.51 -26.91 28.73
CA GLY A 77 -17.14 -28.03 28.05
C GLY A 77 -16.84 -28.16 26.55
N VAL A 78 -17.44 -29.20 25.98
CA VAL A 78 -17.19 -29.71 24.62
C VAL A 78 -17.52 -28.67 23.53
N SER A 79 -18.51 -27.81 23.77
CA SER A 79 -18.93 -26.76 22.83
C SER A 79 -17.90 -25.66 22.63
N TYR A 80 -17.14 -25.30 23.67
CA TYR A 80 -16.08 -24.28 23.56
C TYR A 80 -14.88 -24.80 22.77
N GLU A 81 -14.47 -26.04 23.01
CA GLU A 81 -13.39 -26.66 22.24
C GLU A 81 -13.78 -26.78 20.76
N ALA A 82 -15.00 -27.25 20.47
CA ALA A 82 -15.51 -27.31 19.10
C ALA A 82 -15.53 -25.92 18.43
N TYR A 83 -15.99 -24.89 19.14
CA TYR A 83 -15.98 -23.50 18.67
C TYR A 83 -14.58 -23.01 18.31
N CYS A 84 -13.58 -23.29 19.17
CA CYS A 84 -12.19 -22.92 18.95
C CYS A 84 -11.57 -23.67 17.76
N ARG A 85 -11.86 -24.97 17.63
CA ARG A 85 -11.41 -25.81 16.51
C ARG A 85 -11.99 -25.36 15.17
N ALA A 86 -13.21 -24.85 15.16
CA ALA A 86 -13.87 -24.33 13.97
C ALA A 86 -13.65 -22.82 13.76
N SER A 87 -12.73 -22.19 14.49
CA SER A 87 -12.41 -20.76 14.34
C SER A 87 -10.98 -20.59 13.83
N ALA A 88 -10.72 -19.54 13.05
CA ALA A 88 -9.39 -19.17 12.63
C ALA A 88 -9.24 -17.66 12.46
N ASP A 89 -8.01 -17.20 12.61
CA ASP A 89 -7.61 -15.86 12.19
C ASP A 89 -6.82 -15.98 10.88
N ILE A 90 -6.84 -14.95 10.04
CA ILE A 90 -6.08 -14.96 8.80
C ILE A 90 -5.41 -13.60 8.54
N THR A 91 -4.13 -13.65 8.18
CA THR A 91 -3.36 -12.47 7.77
C THR A 91 -2.75 -12.68 6.40
N MET A 92 -2.85 -11.65 5.57
CA MET A 92 -2.47 -11.70 4.16
C MET A 92 -1.39 -10.66 3.85
N LYS A 93 -0.28 -11.12 3.26
CA LYS A 93 0.81 -10.22 2.86
C LYS A 93 0.42 -9.35 1.66
N GLY A 94 0.85 -8.09 1.66
CA GLY A 94 0.70 -7.20 0.52
C GLY A 94 1.56 -7.54 -0.71
N GLY A 95 1.13 -7.04 -1.86
CA GLY A 95 1.80 -7.18 -3.17
C GLY A 95 0.80 -7.36 -4.29
N THR A 96 1.07 -6.86 -5.50
CA THR A 96 0.05 -6.79 -6.58
C THR A 96 -0.65 -8.12 -6.93
N THR A 97 0.00 -9.27 -6.72
CA THR A 97 -0.55 -10.60 -6.98
C THR A 97 -1.41 -11.17 -5.86
N SER A 98 -1.40 -10.54 -4.68
CA SER A 98 -2.23 -10.96 -3.53
C SER A 98 -3.72 -11.00 -3.86
N GLY A 99 -4.23 -9.98 -4.56
CA GLY A 99 -5.63 -9.92 -4.98
C GLY A 99 -6.07 -11.03 -5.95
N ILE A 100 -5.12 -11.80 -6.51
CA ILE A 100 -5.40 -12.93 -7.41
C ILE A 100 -5.28 -14.26 -6.68
N VAL A 101 -4.27 -14.39 -5.82
CA VAL A 101 -3.96 -15.65 -5.12
C VAL A 101 -4.92 -15.89 -3.96
N TYR A 102 -5.21 -14.86 -3.16
CA TYR A 102 -5.89 -15.04 -1.88
C TYR A 102 -7.38 -15.39 -1.95
N PRO A 103 -8.20 -14.98 -2.94
CA PRO A 103 -9.63 -15.30 -2.96
C PRO A 103 -9.92 -16.80 -2.78
N LEU A 104 -9.32 -17.67 -3.60
CA LEU A 104 -9.53 -19.13 -3.48
C LEU A 104 -8.83 -19.73 -2.26
N ALA A 105 -7.72 -19.15 -1.79
CA ALA A 105 -7.07 -19.59 -0.55
C ALA A 105 -8.00 -19.38 0.66
N VAL A 106 -8.63 -18.21 0.72
CA VAL A 106 -9.62 -17.87 1.74
C VAL A 106 -10.85 -18.76 1.63
N CYS A 107 -11.36 -18.96 0.40
CA CYS A 107 -12.50 -19.85 0.17
C CYS A 107 -12.24 -21.27 0.69
N GLU A 108 -11.04 -21.82 0.45
CA GLU A 108 -10.67 -23.11 1.04
C GLU A 108 -10.73 -23.07 2.56
N VAL A 109 -10.02 -22.14 3.21
CA VAL A 109 -10.03 -22.03 4.68
C VAL A 109 -11.46 -21.90 5.24
N ALA A 110 -12.33 -21.13 4.58
CA ALA A 110 -13.70 -20.89 5.00
C ALA A 110 -14.60 -22.13 5.02
N ARG A 111 -14.21 -23.23 4.35
CA ARG A 111 -14.97 -24.50 4.36
C ARG A 111 -14.99 -25.18 5.73
N SER A 112 -13.94 -25.01 6.53
CA SER A 112 -13.83 -25.67 7.84
C SER A 112 -13.68 -24.68 8.99
N PHE A 113 -13.43 -23.40 8.70
CA PHE A 113 -13.15 -22.40 9.72
C PHE A 113 -14.01 -21.14 9.57
N ARG A 114 -14.45 -20.63 10.71
CA ARG A 114 -15.03 -19.30 10.88
C ARG A 114 -13.91 -18.27 10.96
N LEU A 115 -13.91 -17.28 10.06
CA LEU A 115 -12.93 -16.21 10.12
C LEU A 115 -13.31 -15.22 11.23
N ARG A 116 -12.53 -15.20 12.32
CA ARG A 116 -12.77 -14.33 13.49
C ARG A 116 -12.05 -13.01 13.36
N ASN A 117 -10.75 -13.08 13.08
CA ASN A 117 -9.95 -11.91 12.78
C ASN A 117 -9.32 -12.01 11.39
N VAL A 118 -9.43 -10.94 10.60
CA VAL A 118 -8.95 -10.89 9.23
C VAL A 118 -8.08 -9.65 9.07
N GLY A 119 -6.91 -9.78 8.44
CA GLY A 119 -6.03 -8.62 8.30
C GLY A 119 -5.08 -8.67 7.11
N GLY A 120 -4.60 -7.49 6.73
CA GLY A 120 -3.73 -7.34 5.57
C GLY A 120 -3.16 -5.93 5.44
N ALA A 121 -2.23 -5.79 4.50
CA ALA A 121 -1.59 -4.53 4.11
C ALA A 121 -1.53 -4.42 2.59
N SER A 122 -1.55 -3.20 2.04
CA SER A 122 -1.49 -2.97 0.58
C SER A 122 -2.60 -3.72 -0.17
N ALA A 123 -2.31 -4.36 -1.30
CA ALA A 123 -3.25 -5.23 -2.00
C ALA A 123 -3.76 -6.42 -1.17
N GLY A 124 -3.03 -6.83 -0.12
CA GLY A 124 -3.52 -7.82 0.85
C GLY A 124 -4.69 -7.29 1.69
N ALA A 125 -4.80 -5.96 1.85
CA ALA A 125 -5.95 -5.32 2.49
C ALA A 125 -7.24 -5.49 1.68
N ILE A 126 -7.17 -5.53 0.34
CA ILE A 126 -8.35 -5.83 -0.51
C ILE A 126 -8.86 -7.23 -0.19
N ALA A 127 -7.96 -8.21 -0.22
CA ALA A 127 -8.33 -9.61 0.05
C ALA A 127 -8.84 -9.79 1.48
N ALA A 128 -8.25 -9.09 2.46
CA ALA A 128 -8.71 -9.06 3.84
C ALA A 128 -10.13 -8.48 3.97
N ALA A 129 -10.39 -7.34 3.33
CA ALA A 129 -11.70 -6.71 3.36
C ALA A 129 -12.76 -7.56 2.62
N ALA A 130 -12.41 -8.13 1.47
CA ALA A 130 -13.29 -9.04 0.73
C ALA A 130 -13.59 -10.32 1.51
N ALA A 131 -12.59 -10.90 2.20
CA ALA A 131 -12.79 -12.06 3.08
C ALA A 131 -13.70 -11.72 4.28
N ALA A 132 -13.53 -10.56 4.90
CA ALA A 132 -14.39 -10.11 5.98
C ALA A 132 -15.84 -9.83 5.52
N ALA A 133 -16.01 -9.23 4.34
CA ALA A 133 -17.31 -9.00 3.73
C ALA A 133 -18.01 -10.33 3.33
N ALA A 134 -17.26 -11.28 2.76
CA ALA A 134 -17.76 -12.61 2.45
C ALA A 134 -18.15 -13.39 3.71
N GLU A 135 -17.37 -13.27 4.78
CA GLU A 135 -17.74 -13.84 6.07
C GLU A 135 -19.05 -13.22 6.57
N LEU A 136 -19.19 -11.89 6.57
CA LEU A 136 -20.43 -11.20 6.93
C LEU A 136 -21.63 -11.68 6.11
N GLY A 137 -21.49 -11.82 4.79
CA GLY A 137 -22.54 -12.38 3.93
C GLY A 137 -22.94 -13.78 4.35
N ARG A 138 -21.97 -14.63 4.70
CA ARG A 138 -22.24 -15.98 5.25
C ARG A 138 -22.96 -15.94 6.59
N ILE A 139 -22.60 -15.02 7.49
CA ILE A 139 -23.31 -14.84 8.78
C ILE A 139 -24.77 -14.47 8.54
N ARG A 140 -25.04 -13.56 7.60
CA ARG A 140 -26.40 -13.13 7.29
C ARG A 140 -27.24 -14.23 6.66
N MET A 141 -26.65 -15.00 5.74
CA MET A 141 -27.28 -16.19 5.17
C MET A 141 -27.63 -17.21 6.27
N SER A 142 -26.69 -17.56 7.14
CA SER A 142 -26.93 -18.54 8.20
C SER A 142 -27.92 -18.06 9.26
N ALA A 143 -27.96 -16.75 9.52
CA ALA A 143 -28.94 -16.11 10.39
C ALA A 143 -30.30 -15.82 9.71
N ARG A 144 -30.46 -16.17 8.42
CA ARG A 144 -31.68 -15.92 7.61
C ARG A 144 -32.11 -14.46 7.58
N LEU A 145 -31.14 -13.55 7.60
CA LEU A 145 -31.38 -12.12 7.47
C LEU A 145 -31.67 -11.75 6.00
N PRO A 146 -32.51 -10.73 5.74
CA PRO A 146 -32.74 -10.22 4.39
C PRO A 146 -31.42 -9.79 3.74
N LEU A 147 -31.18 -10.28 2.53
CA LEU A 147 -30.03 -9.88 1.70
C LEU A 147 -30.53 -8.94 0.60
N ASP A 148 -29.83 -7.84 0.41
CA ASP A 148 -30.10 -6.88 -0.65
C ASP A 148 -28.78 -6.53 -1.35
N PRO A 149 -28.14 -7.47 -2.07
CA PRO A 149 -26.90 -7.18 -2.80
C PRO A 149 -27.16 -6.20 -3.98
N PRO A 150 -26.13 -5.51 -4.47
CA PRO A 150 -26.22 -4.73 -5.70
C PRO A 150 -26.47 -5.63 -6.92
N ASP A 151 -27.25 -5.17 -7.90
CA ASP A 151 -27.60 -5.95 -9.10
C ASP A 151 -26.36 -6.40 -9.90
N ASP A 152 -25.38 -5.51 -10.05
CA ASP A 152 -24.12 -5.79 -10.77
C ASP A 152 -23.01 -6.36 -9.84
N GLY A 153 -23.33 -6.69 -8.59
CA GLY A 153 -22.39 -7.18 -7.59
C GLY A 153 -22.22 -8.71 -7.62
N PRO A 154 -21.16 -9.24 -6.97
CA PRO A 154 -21.04 -10.69 -6.77
C PRO A 154 -22.14 -11.20 -5.83
N ALA A 155 -22.42 -12.50 -5.89
CA ALA A 155 -23.32 -13.16 -4.95
C ALA A 155 -22.83 -12.99 -3.49
N PRO A 156 -23.73 -13.00 -2.49
CA PRO A 156 -23.33 -12.94 -1.10
C PRO A 156 -22.47 -14.13 -0.66
N GLY A 157 -21.55 -13.90 0.29
CA GLY A 157 -20.73 -14.94 0.89
C GLY A 157 -19.48 -15.34 0.08
N PHE A 158 -18.87 -16.46 0.46
CA PHE A 158 -17.64 -16.97 -0.17
C PHE A 158 -17.86 -17.48 -1.60
N ALA A 159 -19.10 -17.85 -1.98
CA ALA A 159 -19.43 -18.18 -3.36
C ALA A 159 -19.19 -16.99 -4.31
N GLY A 160 -19.56 -15.77 -3.89
CA GLY A 160 -19.20 -14.56 -4.62
C GLY A 160 -17.71 -14.25 -4.58
N LEU A 161 -17.01 -14.57 -3.47
CA LEU A 161 -15.56 -14.36 -3.41
C LEU A 161 -14.83 -15.26 -4.44
N ALA A 162 -15.35 -16.47 -4.65
CA ALA A 162 -14.84 -17.40 -5.63
C ALA A 162 -15.15 -17.03 -7.09
N SER A 163 -16.14 -16.14 -7.35
CA SER A 163 -16.41 -15.64 -8.69
C SER A 163 -15.40 -14.57 -9.15
N ILE A 164 -14.69 -13.90 -8.24
CA ILE A 164 -13.63 -12.92 -8.60
C ILE A 164 -12.56 -13.53 -9.52
N PRO A 165 -11.97 -14.72 -9.21
CA PRO A 165 -11.13 -15.46 -10.15
C PRO A 165 -11.76 -15.72 -11.52
N GLN A 166 -13.07 -15.99 -11.58
CA GLN A 166 -13.80 -16.22 -12.83
C GLN A 166 -13.83 -14.95 -13.69
N TRP A 167 -14.14 -13.81 -13.07
CA TRP A 167 -14.13 -12.49 -13.71
C TRP A 167 -12.72 -12.12 -14.21
N LEU A 168 -11.69 -12.32 -13.39
CA LEU A 168 -10.29 -12.05 -13.75
C LEU A 168 -9.78 -12.90 -14.91
N THR A 169 -10.29 -14.12 -15.05
CA THR A 169 -9.87 -15.08 -16.09
C THR A 169 -10.80 -15.15 -17.30
N GLN A 170 -11.89 -14.37 -17.30
CA GLN A 170 -12.92 -14.34 -18.34
C GLN A 170 -13.52 -15.73 -18.60
N LEU A 171 -13.86 -16.43 -17.51
CA LEU A 171 -14.53 -17.72 -17.56
C LEU A 171 -16.07 -17.59 -17.48
N GLU A 172 -16.60 -16.37 -17.50
CA GLU A 172 -18.03 -16.06 -17.51
C GLU A 172 -18.68 -16.40 -18.85
N PRO A 173 -19.95 -16.88 -18.87
CA PRO A 173 -20.64 -17.28 -20.10
C PRO A 173 -20.78 -16.16 -21.15
N GLU A 174 -20.93 -14.90 -20.70
CA GLU A 174 -21.20 -13.72 -21.53
C GLU A 174 -20.00 -12.74 -21.62
N ALA A 175 -18.78 -13.20 -21.35
CA ALA A 175 -17.62 -12.31 -21.34
C ALA A 175 -17.45 -11.59 -22.70
N PRO A 176 -17.39 -10.24 -22.75
CA PRO A 176 -17.16 -9.48 -23.99
C PRO A 176 -15.82 -9.83 -24.66
N GLU A 177 -15.63 -9.43 -25.93
CA GLU A 177 -14.44 -9.76 -26.74
C GLU A 177 -13.13 -9.73 -25.93
N ARG A 178 -12.35 -10.81 -26.04
CA ARG A 178 -11.14 -11.15 -25.25
C ARG A 178 -10.26 -9.94 -24.87
N GLU A 179 -10.58 -9.28 -23.77
CA GLU A 179 -9.70 -8.28 -23.16
C GLU A 179 -8.43 -8.99 -22.70
N LYS A 180 -7.27 -8.51 -23.13
CA LYS A 180 -6.02 -9.25 -22.88
C LYS A 180 -5.58 -9.17 -21.41
N HIS A 181 -5.96 -8.11 -20.68
CA HIS A 181 -5.42 -7.75 -19.36
C HIS A 181 -6.43 -7.01 -18.43
N ARG A 182 -7.53 -7.65 -18.01
CA ARG A 182 -8.54 -7.06 -17.08
C ARG A 182 -7.97 -6.47 -15.80
N LEU A 183 -6.97 -7.14 -15.21
CA LEU A 183 -6.31 -6.61 -14.01
C LEU A 183 -5.73 -5.23 -14.24
N ALA A 184 -5.15 -4.96 -15.41
CA ALA A 184 -4.54 -3.65 -15.71
C ALA A 184 -5.60 -2.56 -15.90
N GLU A 185 -6.82 -2.91 -16.33
CA GLU A 185 -7.93 -1.96 -16.51
C GLU A 185 -8.41 -1.37 -15.18
N LEU A 186 -8.37 -2.15 -14.10
CA LEU A 186 -8.65 -1.63 -12.75
C LEU A 186 -7.69 -0.51 -12.32
N PHE A 187 -6.50 -0.45 -12.93
CA PHE A 187 -5.51 0.60 -12.66
C PHE A 187 -5.52 1.70 -13.73
N THR A 188 -6.46 1.67 -14.67
CA THR A 188 -6.61 2.77 -15.64
C THR A 188 -7.40 3.92 -15.01
N PRO A 189 -6.97 5.17 -15.22
CA PRO A 189 -7.70 6.34 -14.72
C PRO A 189 -9.04 6.46 -15.45
N SER A 190 -10.12 6.79 -14.72
CA SER A 190 -11.43 7.08 -15.31
C SER A 190 -11.41 8.37 -16.14
N SER A 191 -10.62 9.35 -15.69
CA SER A 191 -10.40 10.64 -16.34
C SER A 191 -9.61 10.43 -17.62
N LYS A 192 -10.23 10.80 -18.75
CA LYS A 192 -9.57 10.82 -20.07
C LYS A 192 -8.67 12.04 -20.26
N SER A 193 -8.24 12.71 -19.17
CA SER A 193 -7.25 13.78 -19.26
C SER A 193 -5.99 13.26 -19.97
N ALA A 194 -5.51 14.05 -20.93
CA ALA A 194 -4.33 13.70 -21.70
C ALA A 194 -3.07 13.57 -20.82
N GLY A 195 -3.06 14.19 -19.63
CA GLY A 195 -1.98 14.08 -18.64
C GLY A 195 -1.93 12.70 -17.98
N ASP A 196 -3.02 12.29 -17.34
CA ASP A 196 -3.17 11.03 -16.60
C ASP A 196 -2.89 9.83 -17.51
N THR A 197 -3.41 9.87 -18.74
CA THR A 197 -3.21 8.81 -19.75
C THR A 197 -1.74 8.70 -20.18
N ARG A 198 -1.02 9.82 -20.29
CA ARG A 198 0.41 9.82 -20.67
C ARG A 198 1.28 9.30 -19.52
N ALA A 199 0.99 9.74 -18.31
CA ALA A 199 1.71 9.34 -17.12
C ALA A 199 1.46 7.85 -16.79
N PHE A 200 0.23 7.36 -16.95
CA PHE A 200 -0.07 5.92 -16.89
C PHE A 200 0.72 5.12 -17.91
N ARG A 201 0.91 5.58 -19.15
CA ARG A 201 1.74 4.87 -20.15
C ARG A 201 3.22 4.78 -19.76
N VAL A 202 3.76 5.81 -19.13
CA VAL A 202 5.14 5.79 -18.58
C VAL A 202 5.23 4.80 -17.43
N ILE A 203 4.26 4.81 -16.53
CA ILE A 203 4.21 3.88 -15.40
C ILE A 203 4.02 2.43 -15.89
N ALA A 204 3.09 2.20 -16.83
CA ALA A 204 2.83 0.90 -17.44
C ALA A 204 4.10 0.29 -18.07
N PHE A 205 4.96 1.11 -18.69
CA PHE A 205 6.27 0.65 -19.19
C PHE A 205 7.14 0.10 -18.05
N TRP A 206 7.25 0.82 -16.93
CA TRP A 206 8.02 0.39 -15.75
C TRP A 206 7.39 -0.80 -15.01
N LEU A 207 6.06 -0.88 -14.99
CA LEU A 207 5.31 -1.99 -14.40
C LEU A 207 5.41 -3.27 -15.26
N SER A 208 5.52 -3.12 -16.58
CA SER A 208 5.70 -4.26 -17.49
C SER A 208 7.07 -4.91 -17.32
N ARG A 209 7.10 -6.25 -17.21
CA ARG A 209 8.35 -7.03 -17.18
C ARG A 209 8.68 -7.73 -18.51
N GLY A 210 7.96 -7.41 -19.58
CA GLY A 210 8.21 -7.95 -20.92
C GLY A 210 9.46 -7.38 -21.60
N SER A 211 9.72 -7.77 -22.85
CA SER A 211 10.82 -7.20 -23.64
C SER A 211 10.71 -5.67 -23.70
N ARG A 212 11.61 -4.98 -23.00
CA ARG A 212 11.64 -3.50 -22.91
C ARG A 212 11.71 -2.84 -24.28
N ILE A 213 12.28 -3.53 -25.27
CA ILE A 213 12.38 -3.08 -26.66
C ILE A 213 10.98 -2.97 -27.31
N ARG A 214 10.10 -3.96 -27.10
CA ARG A 214 8.74 -3.93 -27.68
C ARG A 214 7.84 -2.86 -27.05
N GLN A 215 8.16 -2.41 -25.84
CA GLN A 215 7.38 -1.41 -25.10
C GLN A 215 7.96 0.01 -25.21
N LEU A 216 9.12 0.16 -25.84
CA LEU A 216 9.77 1.46 -26.07
C LEU A 216 8.84 2.47 -26.78
N PRO A 217 8.00 2.10 -27.77
CA PRO A 217 7.06 3.04 -28.38
C PRO A 217 6.03 3.60 -27.38
N SER A 218 5.61 2.81 -26.39
CA SER A 218 4.67 3.22 -25.34
C SER A 218 5.28 4.24 -24.40
N LEU A 219 6.53 4.03 -24.00
CA LEU A 219 7.32 4.99 -23.22
C LEU A 219 7.52 6.29 -23.99
N LEU A 220 7.93 6.21 -25.26
CA LEU A 220 8.15 7.38 -26.12
C LEU A 220 6.86 8.20 -26.28
N ARG A 221 5.71 7.55 -26.51
CA ARG A 221 4.39 8.21 -26.54
C ARG A 221 3.99 8.80 -25.18
N GLY A 222 4.30 8.13 -24.07
CA GLY A 222 4.04 8.62 -22.72
C GLY A 222 4.83 9.88 -22.37
N VAL A 223 6.10 9.94 -22.78
CA VAL A 223 6.99 11.10 -22.63
C VAL A 223 6.69 12.22 -23.66
N GLY A 224 5.93 11.89 -24.71
CA GLY A 224 5.55 12.82 -25.77
C GLY A 224 6.67 13.04 -26.81
N ILE A 225 7.46 12.01 -27.08
CA ILE A 225 8.45 11.95 -28.17
C ILE A 225 7.83 11.13 -29.31
N PRO A 226 7.64 11.70 -30.50
CA PRO A 226 7.09 10.95 -31.63
C PRO A 226 8.07 9.82 -32.02
N PRO A 227 7.60 8.57 -32.24
CA PRO A 227 8.44 7.44 -32.65
C PRO A 227 9.29 7.75 -33.89
N VAL A 228 8.80 8.65 -34.74
CA VAL A 228 9.48 9.18 -35.92
C VAL A 228 10.82 9.83 -35.57
N ALA A 229 10.95 10.54 -34.45
CA ALA A 229 12.22 11.16 -34.04
C ALA A 229 13.30 10.11 -33.68
N VAL A 230 12.90 8.98 -33.11
CA VAL A 230 13.81 7.86 -32.81
C VAL A 230 14.17 7.08 -34.09
N LEU A 231 13.23 6.95 -35.02
CA LEU A 231 13.49 6.39 -36.35
C LEU A 231 14.51 7.26 -37.12
N PHE A 232 14.40 8.58 -37.07
CA PHE A 232 15.38 9.49 -37.68
C PHE A 232 16.76 9.36 -37.04
N ALA A 233 16.85 9.23 -35.72
CA ALA A 233 18.12 8.98 -35.03
C ALA A 233 18.72 7.62 -35.39
N ALA A 234 17.91 6.56 -35.46
CA ALA A 234 18.35 5.22 -35.84
C ALA A 234 18.78 5.14 -37.31
N LEU A 235 18.06 5.82 -38.21
CA LEU A 235 18.45 5.95 -39.61
C LEU A 235 19.77 6.71 -39.74
N ALA A 236 19.96 7.80 -38.99
CA ALA A 236 21.24 8.53 -39.00
C ALA A 236 22.43 7.63 -38.56
N VAL A 237 22.23 6.78 -37.54
CA VAL A 237 23.23 5.81 -37.09
C VAL A 237 23.47 4.71 -38.12
N LEU A 238 22.41 4.17 -38.73
CA LEU A 238 22.51 3.14 -39.77
C LEU A 238 23.22 3.66 -41.02
N PHE A 239 22.88 4.86 -41.48
CA PHE A 239 23.55 5.52 -42.61
C PHE A 239 25.01 5.87 -42.28
N GLY A 240 25.32 6.25 -41.04
CA GLY A 240 26.70 6.41 -40.57
C GLY A 240 27.51 5.12 -40.56
N ALA A 241 26.88 3.99 -40.18
CA ALA A 241 27.52 2.68 -40.19
C ALA A 241 27.75 2.12 -41.60
N LEU A 242 26.78 2.28 -42.51
CA LEU A 242 26.91 1.92 -43.92
C LEU A 242 27.97 2.77 -44.63
N ALA A 243 28.09 4.06 -44.28
CA ALA A 243 29.19 4.91 -44.74
C ALA A 243 30.56 4.34 -44.32
N LEU A 244 30.67 3.84 -43.07
CA LEU A 244 31.88 3.21 -42.54
C LEU A 244 32.28 1.95 -43.30
N GLU A 245 31.30 1.11 -43.66
CA GLU A 245 31.52 -0.13 -44.40
C GLU A 245 31.93 0.16 -45.85
N SER A 246 31.31 1.17 -46.49
CA SER A 246 31.65 1.60 -47.84
C SER A 246 33.03 2.26 -47.96
N ALA A 247 33.52 2.88 -46.87
CA ALA A 247 34.87 3.45 -46.80
C ALA A 247 35.98 2.38 -46.75
N GLY A 248 35.64 1.14 -46.36
CA GLY A 248 36.58 0.01 -46.33
C GLY A 248 36.76 -0.73 -47.65
N THR A 249 35.84 -0.59 -48.62
CA THR A 249 35.78 -1.47 -49.81
C THR A 249 35.88 -0.78 -51.17
N VAL A 250 35.87 0.55 -51.27
CA VAL A 250 35.83 1.23 -52.58
C VAL A 250 37.00 2.19 -52.77
N SER A 251 38.12 1.67 -53.26
CA SER A 251 39.20 2.48 -53.84
C SER A 251 38.81 2.87 -55.28
N GLY A 252 38.18 4.03 -55.47
CA GLY A 252 38.07 4.64 -56.80
C GLY A 252 36.83 5.49 -57.07
N LEU A 253 37.06 6.80 -57.16
CA LEU A 253 36.38 7.81 -57.99
C LEU A 253 34.88 8.13 -57.81
N VAL A 254 34.10 7.42 -56.98
CA VAL A 254 32.68 7.78 -56.70
C VAL A 254 32.47 8.34 -55.27
N ALA A 255 33.55 8.52 -54.49
CA ALA A 255 33.49 8.85 -53.07
C ALA A 255 33.09 10.29 -52.63
N PRO A 256 33.20 11.38 -53.43
CA PRO A 256 33.05 12.72 -52.85
C PRO A 256 31.60 13.21 -52.69
N TRP A 257 30.63 12.67 -53.45
CA TRP A 257 29.27 13.24 -53.48
C TRP A 257 28.39 12.82 -52.31
N TRP A 258 28.56 11.59 -51.80
CA TRP A 258 27.80 11.12 -50.64
C TRP A 258 28.37 11.63 -49.32
N ALA A 259 29.68 11.82 -49.20
CA ALA A 259 30.31 12.49 -48.06
C ALA A 259 29.91 13.98 -47.99
N LEU A 260 29.79 14.65 -49.14
CA LEU A 260 29.23 16.00 -49.24
C LEU A 260 27.74 16.02 -48.88
N ALA A 261 26.96 15.05 -49.35
CA ALA A 261 25.53 14.94 -49.00
C ALA A 261 25.32 14.66 -47.49
N LEU A 262 26.17 13.83 -46.88
CA LEU A 262 26.14 13.52 -45.44
C LEU A 262 26.57 14.71 -44.58
N SER A 263 27.59 15.47 -44.99
CA SER A 263 28.02 16.68 -44.27
C SER A 263 26.98 17.80 -44.39
N VAL A 264 26.34 17.96 -45.55
CA VAL A 264 25.20 18.87 -45.73
C VAL A 264 23.99 18.40 -44.91
N PHE A 265 23.68 17.11 -44.87
CA PHE A 265 22.58 16.58 -44.07
C PHE A 265 22.83 16.74 -42.57
N ALA A 266 24.06 16.48 -42.09
CA ALA A 266 24.46 16.68 -40.70
C ALA A 266 24.44 18.17 -40.31
N ALA A 267 24.87 19.06 -41.21
CA ALA A 267 24.78 20.51 -41.01
C ALA A 267 23.31 20.97 -40.94
N VAL A 268 22.45 20.51 -41.85
CA VAL A 268 21.02 20.84 -41.87
C VAL A 268 20.31 20.28 -40.64
N ALA A 269 20.58 19.02 -40.24
CA ALA A 269 20.03 18.41 -39.04
C ALA A 269 20.49 19.12 -37.76
N GLY A 270 21.77 19.48 -37.66
CA GLY A 270 22.32 20.28 -36.56
C GLY A 270 21.67 21.67 -36.48
N THR A 271 21.47 22.32 -37.63
CA THR A 271 20.81 23.63 -37.71
C THR A 271 19.34 23.55 -37.31
N ILE A 272 18.62 22.51 -37.73
CA ILE A 272 17.22 22.27 -37.33
C ILE A 272 17.12 21.95 -35.82
N LEU A 273 18.06 21.21 -35.25
CA LEU A 273 18.13 20.91 -33.82
C LEU A 273 18.41 22.17 -32.98
N VAL A 274 19.35 23.01 -33.40
CA VAL A 274 19.65 24.30 -32.76
C VAL A 274 18.46 25.26 -32.90
N ALA A 275 17.84 25.35 -34.07
CA ALA A 275 16.67 26.19 -34.30
C ALA A 275 15.45 25.72 -33.50
N GLY A 276 15.20 24.40 -33.45
CA GLY A 276 14.11 23.79 -32.69
C GLY A 276 14.31 23.90 -31.17
N GLY A 277 15.56 23.76 -30.70
CA GLY A 277 15.94 23.99 -29.31
C GLY A 277 15.77 25.46 -28.91
N SER A 278 16.19 26.38 -29.77
CA SER A 278 16.04 27.83 -29.58
C SER A 278 14.57 28.25 -29.59
N ALA A 279 13.75 27.71 -30.50
CA ALA A 279 12.31 27.98 -30.57
C ALA A 279 11.56 27.43 -29.35
N SER A 280 11.96 26.25 -28.85
CA SER A 280 11.39 25.68 -27.62
C SER A 280 11.78 26.50 -26.38
N ALA A 281 13.02 26.97 -26.28
CA ALA A 281 13.46 27.86 -25.21
C ALA A 281 12.71 29.19 -25.24
N ALA A 282 12.54 29.77 -26.44
CA ALA A 282 11.78 31.00 -26.66
C ALA A 282 10.28 30.81 -26.32
N ALA A 283 9.66 29.71 -26.74
CA ALA A 283 8.27 29.40 -26.40
C ALA A 283 8.07 29.22 -24.89
N THR A 284 9.06 28.64 -24.20
CA THR A 284 9.03 28.46 -22.74
C THR A 284 9.18 29.81 -22.02
N LEU A 285 10.06 30.70 -22.51
CA LEU A 285 10.21 32.08 -22.03
C LEU A 285 8.93 32.90 -22.26
N VAL A 286 8.29 32.75 -23.42
CA VAL A 286 7.03 33.45 -23.76
C VAL A 286 5.86 32.92 -22.91
N ALA A 287 5.78 31.62 -22.66
CA ALA A 287 4.77 31.03 -21.78
C ALA A 287 4.94 31.48 -20.33
N TRP A 288 6.18 31.49 -19.82
CA TRP A 288 6.52 32.04 -18.50
C TRP A 288 6.12 33.52 -18.39
N TRP A 289 6.45 34.32 -19.40
CA TRP A 289 6.09 35.74 -19.44
C TRP A 289 4.57 35.99 -19.52
N ARG A 290 3.83 35.13 -20.23
CA ARG A 290 2.37 35.17 -20.28
C ARG A 290 1.71 34.79 -18.95
N GLN A 291 2.24 33.81 -18.23
CA GLN A 291 1.76 33.43 -16.90
C GLN A 291 2.02 34.53 -15.87
N GLY A 292 3.18 35.19 -15.92
CA GLY A 292 3.49 36.36 -15.08
C GLY A 292 2.52 37.53 -15.30
N ARG A 293 2.06 37.75 -16.54
CA ARG A 293 1.02 38.76 -16.84
C ARG A 293 -0.39 38.35 -16.45
N ALA A 294 -0.73 37.06 -16.53
CA ALA A 294 -2.04 36.55 -16.13
C ALA A 294 -2.23 36.69 -14.60
N ALA A 295 -1.19 36.39 -13.81
CA ALA A 295 -1.18 36.62 -12.37
C ALA A 295 -1.27 38.10 -11.98
N ALA A 296 -0.80 39.01 -12.85
CA ALA A 296 -0.92 40.46 -12.65
C ALA A 296 -2.30 41.04 -13.06
N ARG A 297 -3.12 40.30 -13.83
CA ARG A 297 -4.40 40.80 -14.38
C ARG A 297 -5.66 40.32 -13.63
N THR A 298 -5.56 39.34 -12.73
CA THR A 298 -6.72 38.80 -11.99
C THR A 298 -6.96 39.44 -10.62
N ARG A 299 -6.30 40.55 -10.28
CA ARG A 299 -6.64 41.34 -9.09
C ARG A 299 -7.43 42.59 -9.49
N PRO A 300 -8.69 42.76 -9.07
CA PRO A 300 -9.40 44.01 -9.24
C PRO A 300 -8.72 45.07 -8.39
N TRP A 301 -8.26 46.12 -9.04
CA TRP A 301 -7.67 47.30 -8.44
C TRP A 301 -8.79 48.21 -7.94
N SER A 302 -8.96 48.35 -6.63
CA SER A 302 -9.67 49.48 -6.00
C SER A 302 -8.70 50.27 -5.13
N GLY A 303 -8.81 51.59 -5.21
CA GLY A 303 -7.78 52.57 -4.84
C GLY A 303 -7.60 52.88 -3.35
N GLU A 304 -6.62 53.77 -3.15
CA GLU A 304 -6.28 54.55 -1.95
C GLU A 304 -5.45 53.85 -0.85
N ASN A 305 -4.13 53.77 -1.09
CA ASN A 305 -3.16 54.51 -0.26
C ASN A 305 -1.76 54.40 -0.88
N ARG A 306 -1.32 55.52 -1.48
CA ARG A 306 0.05 55.76 -1.96
C ARG A 306 0.89 56.18 -0.74
N GLU A 307 2.03 55.51 -0.51
CA GLU A 307 3.33 56.08 -0.08
C GLU A 307 4.20 55.34 0.95
N TYR A 308 3.82 54.22 1.58
CA TYR A 308 4.76 53.55 2.54
C TYR A 308 5.08 52.06 2.32
N TRP A 309 4.55 51.41 1.28
CA TRP A 309 4.80 49.98 0.98
C TRP A 309 5.48 49.68 -0.37
N ALA A 310 5.83 50.72 -1.14
CA ALA A 310 6.34 50.56 -2.51
C ALA A 310 7.80 50.07 -2.64
N LEU A 311 8.54 49.86 -1.55
CA LEU A 311 9.94 49.38 -1.59
C LEU A 311 10.17 47.98 -0.96
N ARG A 312 9.15 47.32 -0.38
CA ARG A 312 9.25 45.93 0.12
C ARG A 312 8.32 44.92 -0.57
N ALA A 313 7.51 45.37 -1.52
CA ALA A 313 6.53 44.55 -2.25
C ALA A 313 6.86 44.38 -3.74
N SER A 314 8.13 44.44 -4.14
CA SER A 314 8.57 43.74 -5.37
C SER A 314 8.75 42.25 -5.08
N GLY A 315 7.69 41.63 -4.57
CA GLY A 315 7.46 40.19 -4.66
C GLY A 315 7.12 39.83 -6.11
N ALA A 316 8.03 40.15 -7.03
CA ALA A 316 8.12 39.38 -8.26
C ALA A 316 8.28 37.92 -7.82
N PRO A 317 7.59 36.94 -8.45
CA PRO A 317 7.85 35.55 -8.16
C PRO A 317 9.35 35.34 -8.32
N ARG A 318 10.05 35.07 -7.22
CA ARG A 318 11.43 34.59 -7.23
C ARG A 318 11.40 33.14 -7.70
N GLU A 319 10.83 32.90 -8.86
CA GLU A 319 11.39 31.83 -9.67
C GLU A 319 12.79 32.33 -10.05
N PRO A 320 13.86 31.59 -9.77
CA PRO A 320 15.11 31.91 -10.42
C PRO A 320 14.81 31.98 -11.92
N LEU A 321 15.30 33.03 -12.61
CA LEU A 321 15.57 32.95 -14.06
C LEU A 321 15.96 31.51 -14.36
N PRO A 322 15.48 30.85 -15.41
CA PRO A 322 15.79 29.45 -15.62
C PRO A 322 17.28 29.33 -15.95
N VAL A 323 18.13 29.41 -14.93
CA VAL A 323 19.58 29.32 -14.96
C VAL A 323 19.90 28.00 -15.62
N ARG A 324 19.05 26.98 -15.40
CA ARG A 324 19.08 25.68 -16.07
C ARG A 324 18.81 25.74 -17.58
N ALA A 325 17.90 26.58 -18.09
CA ALA A 325 17.66 26.71 -19.52
C ALA A 325 18.81 27.48 -20.21
N VAL A 326 19.37 28.49 -19.54
CA VAL A 326 20.57 29.20 -19.97
C VAL A 326 21.78 28.27 -19.95
N PHE A 327 21.96 27.48 -18.88
CA PHE A 327 23.06 26.53 -18.73
C PHE A 327 22.98 25.39 -19.76
N VAL A 328 21.77 24.89 -20.06
CA VAL A 328 21.54 23.93 -21.14
C VAL A 328 21.87 24.56 -22.50
N ALA A 329 21.41 25.78 -22.79
CA ALA A 329 21.77 26.48 -24.03
C ALA A 329 23.28 26.72 -24.17
N VAL A 330 23.97 27.06 -23.08
CA VAL A 330 25.44 27.23 -23.03
C VAL A 330 26.16 25.90 -23.25
N LEU A 331 25.69 24.80 -22.64
CA LEU A 331 26.23 23.46 -22.90
C LEU A 331 26.07 23.03 -24.36
N TRP A 332 24.95 23.38 -25.01
CA TRP A 332 24.74 23.15 -26.43
C TRP A 332 25.69 23.95 -27.33
N LEU A 333 25.92 25.21 -26.98
CA LEU A 333 26.88 26.07 -27.67
C LEU A 333 28.32 25.53 -27.54
N LEU A 334 28.71 25.12 -26.33
CA LEU A 334 30.02 24.54 -26.06
C LEU A 334 30.21 23.18 -26.75
N ALA A 335 29.18 22.34 -26.79
CA ALA A 335 29.22 21.08 -27.51
C ALA A 335 29.36 21.31 -29.02
N GLY A 336 28.61 22.25 -29.59
CA GLY A 336 28.74 22.65 -30.99
C GLY A 336 30.14 23.14 -31.35
N LEU A 337 30.71 24.01 -30.49
CA LEU A 337 32.08 24.52 -30.63
C LEU A 337 33.14 23.42 -30.51
N ALA A 338 32.99 22.47 -29.58
CA ALA A 338 33.90 21.35 -29.41
C ALA A 338 33.87 20.40 -30.63
N SER A 339 32.69 20.11 -31.18
CA SER A 339 32.57 19.33 -32.42
C SER A 339 33.22 20.02 -33.62
N TRP A 340 33.09 21.35 -33.72
CA TRP A 340 33.78 22.13 -34.76
C TRP A 340 35.30 22.18 -34.54
N GLY A 341 35.77 22.21 -33.30
CA GLY A 341 37.19 22.16 -32.96
C GLY A 341 37.86 20.84 -33.36
N VAL A 342 37.14 19.70 -33.24
CA VAL A 342 37.63 18.39 -33.70
C VAL A 342 37.70 18.31 -35.23
N VAL A 343 36.72 18.87 -35.94
CA VAL A 343 36.73 18.97 -37.41
C VAL A 343 37.86 19.87 -37.88
N ALA A 344 38.08 21.02 -37.23
CA ALA A 344 39.17 21.94 -37.56
C ALA A 344 40.56 21.34 -37.26
N ALA A 345 40.71 20.57 -36.18
CA ALA A 345 41.94 19.87 -35.84
C ALA A 345 42.26 18.72 -36.81
N ALA A 346 41.23 18.01 -37.29
CA ALA A 346 41.38 16.96 -38.31
C ALA A 346 41.77 17.50 -39.69
N LEU A 347 41.41 18.75 -40.01
CA LEU A 347 41.83 19.45 -41.23
C LEU A 347 43.28 20.00 -41.16
N ALA A 348 43.91 19.98 -39.99
CA ALA A 348 45.21 20.62 -39.76
C ALA A 348 46.41 19.65 -39.67
N VAL A 349 46.20 18.33 -39.71
CA VAL A 349 47.26 17.31 -39.53
C VAL A 349 47.31 16.32 -40.69
N ASP A 350 48.20 16.61 -41.64
CA ASP A 350 48.97 15.75 -42.57
C ASP A 350 48.28 14.76 -43.53
N ASP A 351 48.98 14.45 -44.64
CA ASP A 351 48.53 13.98 -45.97
C ASP A 351 47.70 12.67 -46.07
N ASN A 352 47.38 11.99 -44.97
CA ASN A 352 46.52 10.80 -44.97
C ASN A 352 45.11 11.14 -44.49
N VAL A 353 44.49 12.06 -45.25
CA VAL A 353 43.23 12.76 -44.91
C VAL A 353 42.07 11.80 -44.66
N ASP A 354 42.03 10.63 -45.31
CA ASP A 354 40.87 9.75 -45.28
C ASP A 354 40.65 9.03 -43.94
N VAL A 355 41.71 8.57 -43.27
CA VAL A 355 41.57 7.80 -42.01
C VAL A 355 41.29 8.71 -40.81
N THR A 356 42.00 9.84 -40.75
CA THR A 356 41.90 10.82 -39.65
C THR A 356 40.55 11.53 -39.67
N LEU A 357 40.04 11.87 -40.87
CA LEU A 357 38.70 12.44 -41.05
C LEU A 357 37.61 11.43 -40.65
N THR A 358 37.77 10.15 -41.00
CA THR A 358 36.78 9.11 -40.66
C THR A 358 36.69 8.87 -39.15
N LEU A 359 37.82 8.83 -38.44
CA LEU A 359 37.85 8.70 -36.98
C LEU A 359 37.30 9.94 -36.26
N ALA A 360 37.58 11.15 -36.78
CA ALA A 360 37.05 12.40 -36.25
C ALA A 360 35.51 12.49 -36.44
N VAL A 361 35.00 12.10 -37.61
CA VAL A 361 33.56 12.03 -37.89
C VAL A 361 32.88 10.96 -37.04
N LEU A 362 33.51 9.80 -36.81
CA LEU A 362 33.01 8.77 -35.91
C LEU A 362 32.91 9.28 -34.46
N ALA A 363 33.96 9.91 -33.95
CA ALA A 363 33.97 10.49 -32.61
C ALA A 363 32.91 11.59 -32.46
N ALA A 364 32.79 12.49 -33.44
CA ALA A 364 31.78 13.54 -33.45
C ALA A 364 30.35 12.97 -33.51
N THR A 365 30.14 11.90 -34.28
CA THR A 365 28.83 11.23 -34.39
C THR A 365 28.46 10.53 -33.08
N VAL A 366 29.41 9.82 -32.43
CA VAL A 366 29.19 9.17 -31.14
C VAL A 366 28.87 10.21 -30.05
N VAL A 367 29.59 11.34 -30.03
CA VAL A 367 29.33 12.43 -29.08
C VAL A 367 27.98 13.10 -29.36
N ALA A 368 27.64 13.36 -30.62
CA ALA A 368 26.35 13.95 -31.00
C ALA A 368 25.16 13.03 -30.65
N VAL A 369 25.27 11.74 -30.94
CA VAL A 369 24.27 10.73 -30.56
C VAL A 369 24.15 10.64 -29.04
N GLY A 370 25.29 10.61 -28.32
CA GLY A 370 25.32 10.63 -26.86
C GLY A 370 24.62 11.86 -26.26
N LEU A 371 24.83 13.04 -26.82
CA LEU A 371 24.20 14.29 -26.40
C LEU A 371 22.70 14.34 -26.72
N VAL A 372 22.27 13.83 -27.88
CA VAL A 372 20.84 13.72 -28.23
C VAL A 372 20.13 12.74 -27.30
N VAL A 373 20.75 11.60 -26.99
CA VAL A 373 20.21 10.64 -26.02
C VAL A 373 20.14 11.28 -24.63
N ALA A 374 21.19 11.97 -24.18
CA ALA A 374 21.20 12.69 -22.91
C ALA A 374 20.12 13.78 -22.84
N LEU A 375 19.88 14.51 -23.94
CA LEU A 375 18.80 15.51 -24.05
C LEU A 375 17.42 14.87 -23.93
N VAL A 376 17.20 13.79 -24.68
CA VAL A 376 15.94 13.05 -24.65
C VAL A 376 15.68 12.55 -23.24
N VAL A 377 16.69 12.00 -22.56
CA VAL A 377 16.60 11.56 -21.17
C VAL A 377 16.34 12.73 -20.22
N CYS A 378 17.03 13.86 -20.37
CA CYS A 378 16.84 15.05 -19.55
C CYS A 378 15.46 15.68 -19.73
N VAL A 379 14.99 15.85 -20.97
CA VAL A 379 13.65 16.38 -21.29
C VAL A 379 12.58 15.42 -20.79
N ALA A 380 12.78 14.11 -20.94
CA ALA A 380 11.90 13.10 -20.37
C ALA A 380 11.83 13.22 -18.84
N ALA A 381 12.98 13.27 -18.18
CA ALA A 381 13.07 13.42 -16.73
C ALA A 381 12.44 14.72 -16.24
N LEU A 382 12.64 15.85 -16.95
CA LEU A 382 12.05 17.14 -16.65
C LEU A 382 10.54 17.18 -16.86
N ARG A 383 10.02 16.54 -17.92
CA ARG A 383 8.57 16.42 -18.14
C ARG A 383 7.92 15.56 -17.07
N VAL A 384 8.52 14.42 -16.76
CA VAL A 384 8.08 13.54 -15.67
C VAL A 384 8.08 14.31 -14.35
N TYR A 385 9.18 15.01 -14.02
CA TYR A 385 9.28 15.85 -12.83
C TYR A 385 8.21 16.95 -12.77
N ARG A 386 7.93 17.63 -13.89
CA ARG A 386 6.88 18.67 -13.96
C ARG A 386 5.49 18.09 -13.74
N THR A 387 5.18 16.94 -14.34
CA THR A 387 3.91 16.24 -14.11
C THR A 387 3.75 15.84 -12.64
N PHE A 388 4.82 15.37 -11.98
CA PHE A 388 4.79 15.06 -10.54
C PHE A 388 4.72 16.30 -9.64
N ARG A 389 5.12 17.48 -10.11
CA ARG A 389 5.13 18.73 -9.33
C ARG A 389 3.86 19.58 -9.52
N SER A 390 3.21 19.50 -10.68
CA SER A 390 2.04 20.34 -10.99
C SER A 390 0.77 19.92 -10.26
N GLU A 391 0.70 18.67 -9.81
CA GLU A 391 -0.43 18.16 -9.04
C GLU A 391 -0.05 18.17 -7.56
N ARG A 392 -0.89 18.77 -6.71
CA ARG A 392 -0.74 18.85 -5.24
C ARG A 392 -0.80 17.47 -4.54
N HIS A 393 -0.48 16.41 -5.27
CA HIS A 393 -0.87 15.03 -5.00
C HIS A 393 0.28 14.10 -5.36
N PHE A 394 0.81 13.41 -4.35
CA PHE A 394 1.76 12.33 -4.57
C PHE A 394 1.02 11.12 -5.15
N GLY A 395 1.11 10.95 -6.47
CA GLY A 395 0.53 9.82 -7.21
C GLY A 395 -0.14 10.27 -8.51
N VAL A 396 -0.09 9.42 -9.54
CA VAL A 396 -0.54 9.78 -10.90
C VAL A 396 -2.00 9.38 -11.17
N LEU A 397 -2.52 8.38 -10.44
CA LEU A 397 -3.86 7.85 -10.65
C LEU A 397 -4.76 8.18 -9.44
N THR A 398 -5.98 8.65 -9.70
CA THR A 398 -7.03 8.77 -8.67
C THR A 398 -7.40 7.40 -8.09
N GLY A 399 -7.45 6.37 -8.96
CA GLY A 399 -7.79 4.99 -8.60
C GLY A 399 -9.27 4.78 -8.30
N ASP A 400 -10.12 5.68 -8.79
CA ASP A 400 -11.57 5.67 -8.56
C ASP A 400 -12.25 4.45 -9.19
N THR A 401 -11.81 3.99 -10.36
CA THR A 401 -12.26 2.73 -10.97
C THR A 401 -12.04 1.53 -10.05
N LEU A 402 -10.84 1.42 -9.46
CA LEU A 402 -10.50 0.38 -8.49
C LEU A 402 -11.34 0.52 -7.21
N VAL A 403 -11.50 1.74 -6.68
CA VAL A 403 -12.26 2.00 -5.45
C VAL A 403 -13.73 1.62 -5.63
N GLN A 404 -14.35 2.03 -6.74
CA GLN A 404 -15.73 1.67 -7.07
C GLN A 404 -15.90 0.17 -7.26
N TRP A 405 -14.95 -0.49 -7.93
CA TRP A 405 -14.96 -1.95 -8.07
C TRP A 405 -14.84 -2.64 -6.72
N ILE A 406 -13.89 -2.24 -5.86
CA ILE A 406 -13.71 -2.81 -4.52
C ILE A 406 -14.99 -2.64 -3.68
N ASP A 407 -15.57 -1.43 -3.67
CA ASP A 407 -16.81 -1.16 -2.95
C ASP A 407 -17.98 -2.03 -3.44
N LEU A 408 -18.17 -2.13 -4.76
CA LEU A 408 -19.19 -2.99 -5.36
C LEU A 408 -19.00 -4.47 -4.97
N GLN A 409 -17.76 -4.97 -5.02
CA GLN A 409 -17.46 -6.33 -4.60
C GLN A 409 -17.80 -6.53 -3.12
N MET A 410 -17.35 -5.66 -2.22
CA MET A 410 -17.62 -5.81 -0.78
C MET A 410 -19.11 -5.77 -0.46
N ARG A 411 -19.87 -4.87 -1.10
CA ARG A 411 -21.32 -4.78 -0.94
C ARG A 411 -22.04 -6.05 -1.38
N GLY A 412 -21.69 -6.59 -2.55
CA GLY A 412 -22.23 -7.87 -3.03
C GLY A 412 -21.90 -9.03 -2.10
N LEU A 413 -20.63 -9.16 -1.71
CA LEU A 413 -20.16 -10.21 -0.79
C LEU A 413 -20.85 -10.15 0.58
N ALA A 414 -21.09 -8.95 1.12
CA ALA A 414 -21.81 -8.75 2.38
C ALA A 414 -23.34 -8.90 2.25
N GLY A 415 -23.87 -8.89 1.02
CA GLY A 415 -25.30 -8.95 0.74
C GLY A 415 -26.06 -7.69 1.14
N GLN A 416 -25.48 -6.50 0.92
CA GLN A 416 -26.14 -5.21 1.19
C GLN A 416 -25.86 -4.14 0.15
N LYS A 417 -26.81 -3.22 -0.05
CA LYS A 417 -26.68 -2.08 -0.97
C LYS A 417 -25.84 -0.94 -0.41
N SER A 418 -25.85 -0.73 0.90
CA SER A 418 -25.05 0.32 1.56
C SER A 418 -23.58 -0.09 1.66
N ALA A 419 -22.67 0.90 1.65
CA ALA A 419 -21.25 0.66 1.85
C ALA A 419 -20.99 -0.16 3.12
N VAL A 420 -20.12 -1.17 3.04
CA VAL A 420 -19.80 -2.02 4.19
C VAL A 420 -18.96 -1.25 5.19
N THR A 421 -19.47 -1.11 6.42
CA THR A 421 -18.79 -0.41 7.51
C THR A 421 -18.08 -1.39 8.44
N PHE A 422 -17.13 -0.92 9.25
CA PHE A 422 -16.55 -1.77 10.29
C PHE A 422 -17.60 -2.20 11.33
N GLY A 423 -18.59 -1.34 11.62
CA GLY A 423 -19.69 -1.67 12.52
C GLY A 423 -20.54 -2.84 12.02
N ASP A 424 -20.77 -2.96 10.71
CA ASP A 424 -21.46 -4.12 10.12
C ASP A 424 -20.69 -5.42 10.38
N LEU A 425 -19.38 -5.41 10.17
CA LEU A 425 -18.52 -6.57 10.43
C LEU A 425 -18.50 -6.96 11.92
N TRP A 426 -18.46 -5.96 12.82
CA TRP A 426 -18.41 -6.21 14.25
C TRP A 426 -19.73 -6.79 14.76
N ARG A 427 -20.87 -6.25 14.32
CA ARG A 427 -22.21 -6.71 14.74
C ARG A 427 -22.55 -8.08 14.17
N GLY A 428 -22.17 -8.36 12.92
CA GLY A 428 -22.55 -9.59 12.22
C GLY A 428 -24.05 -9.62 11.95
N ALA A 429 -24.77 -10.56 12.60
CA ALA A 429 -26.22 -10.68 12.52
C ALA A 429 -26.98 -9.95 13.64
N ARG A 430 -26.28 -9.27 14.56
CA ARG A 430 -26.88 -8.61 15.73
C ARG A 430 -27.45 -7.23 15.38
N ASP A 431 -28.47 -6.83 16.12
CA ASP A 431 -29.17 -5.55 15.91
C ASP A 431 -28.27 -4.32 16.11
N ALA A 432 -28.61 -3.24 15.40
CA ALA A 432 -27.90 -1.98 15.37
C ALA A 432 -28.16 -1.08 16.60
N SER A 433 -28.05 -1.61 17.82
CA SER A 433 -28.26 -0.79 19.03
C SER A 433 -27.00 0.05 19.38
N PRO A 434 -27.16 1.32 19.82
CA PRO A 434 -26.03 2.15 20.24
C PRO A 434 -25.19 1.53 21.37
N ALA A 435 -25.85 0.85 22.32
CA ALA A 435 -25.18 0.17 23.43
C ALA A 435 -24.27 -0.97 22.95
N LEU A 436 -24.71 -1.76 21.96
CA LEU A 436 -23.88 -2.80 21.36
C LEU A 436 -22.69 -2.19 20.64
N THR A 437 -22.89 -1.12 19.86
CA THR A 437 -21.79 -0.42 19.18
C THR A 437 -20.72 0.03 20.17
N GLU A 438 -21.12 0.67 21.29
CA GLU A 438 -20.19 1.09 22.33
C GLU A 438 -19.42 -0.08 22.96
N GLN A 439 -20.10 -1.21 23.22
CA GLN A 439 -19.45 -2.42 23.72
C GLN A 439 -18.42 -2.98 22.72
N LEU A 440 -18.78 -3.06 21.44
CA LEU A 440 -17.90 -3.56 20.36
C LEU A 440 -16.69 -2.64 20.11
N THR A 441 -16.85 -1.35 20.35
CA THR A 441 -15.74 -0.39 20.30
C THR A 441 -14.75 -0.64 21.43
N ARG A 442 -15.25 -0.83 22.66
CA ARG A 442 -14.41 -1.03 23.85
C ARG A 442 -13.72 -2.39 23.87
N ASP A 443 -14.42 -3.46 23.51
CA ASP A 443 -13.90 -4.82 23.55
C ASP A 443 -13.89 -5.48 22.15
N PRO A 444 -12.72 -5.60 21.50
CA PRO A 444 -12.58 -6.34 20.25
C PRO A 444 -12.97 -7.82 20.32
N PHE A 445 -12.99 -8.44 21.51
CA PHE A 445 -13.43 -9.83 21.69
C PHE A 445 -14.94 -10.02 21.55
N GLU A 446 -15.71 -8.94 21.61
CA GLU A 446 -17.16 -8.97 21.39
C GLU A 446 -17.55 -8.93 19.90
N ARG A 447 -16.59 -8.65 19.02
CA ARG A 447 -16.80 -8.52 17.57
C ARG A 447 -16.99 -9.90 16.94
N THR A 448 -17.93 -10.00 16.01
CA THR A 448 -18.17 -11.24 15.26
C THR A 448 -17.08 -11.46 14.21
N VAL A 449 -16.79 -10.43 13.41
CA VAL A 449 -15.66 -10.39 12.49
C VAL A 449 -14.85 -9.13 12.76
N ASN A 450 -13.56 -9.29 13.03
CA ASN A 450 -12.65 -8.19 13.33
C ASN A 450 -11.66 -8.01 12.18
N LEU A 451 -11.93 -7.04 11.31
CA LEU A 451 -11.02 -6.64 10.24
C LEU A 451 -9.99 -5.64 10.76
N LYS A 452 -8.69 -5.91 10.51
CA LYS A 452 -7.61 -4.96 10.77
C LYS A 452 -6.73 -4.72 9.55
N LEU A 453 -6.54 -3.45 9.20
CA LEU A 453 -5.73 -3.07 8.03
C LEU A 453 -4.57 -2.18 8.47
N MET A 454 -3.37 -2.47 7.98
CA MET A 454 -2.20 -1.62 8.23
C MET A 454 -2.13 -0.46 7.26
N VAL A 455 -1.75 0.70 7.76
CA VAL A 455 -1.50 1.94 7.01
C VAL A 455 -0.23 2.58 7.57
N THR A 456 0.50 3.34 6.78
CA THR A 456 1.69 4.07 7.25
C THR A 456 1.44 5.57 7.21
N ASP A 457 1.62 6.26 8.33
CA ASP A 457 1.68 7.72 8.37
C ASP A 457 3.12 8.19 8.12
N LEU A 458 3.33 8.82 6.97
CA LEU A 458 4.63 9.38 6.59
C LEU A 458 4.93 10.69 7.32
N SER A 459 3.92 11.46 7.71
CA SER A 459 4.10 12.73 8.44
C SER A 459 4.59 12.47 9.87
N GLN A 460 4.06 11.43 10.52
CA GLN A 460 4.43 11.07 11.90
C GLN A 460 5.41 9.89 11.99
N GLN A 461 5.86 9.34 10.85
CA GLN A 461 6.82 8.24 10.77
C GLN A 461 6.40 6.99 11.57
N ARG A 462 5.11 6.66 11.55
CA ARG A 462 4.58 5.55 12.34
C ARG A 462 3.51 4.73 11.61
N PRO A 463 3.33 3.46 11.98
CA PRO A 463 2.18 2.70 11.52
C PRO A 463 0.87 3.22 12.14
N PHE A 464 -0.21 3.12 11.39
CA PHE A 464 -1.60 3.19 11.85
C PHE A 464 -2.31 1.87 11.56
N GLN A 465 -3.27 1.55 12.41
CA GLN A 465 -4.13 0.38 12.24
C GLN A 465 -5.58 0.83 12.12
N PHE A 466 -6.24 0.47 11.01
CA PHE A 466 -7.70 0.56 10.92
C PHE A 466 -8.34 -0.71 11.50
N PRO A 467 -9.52 -0.63 12.13
CA PRO A 467 -10.27 0.59 12.47
C PRO A 467 -9.49 1.47 13.46
N LEU A 468 -9.57 2.79 13.26
CA LEU A 468 -8.95 3.76 14.16
C LEU A 468 -9.64 3.76 15.53
N PRO A 469 -9.01 4.27 16.60
CA PRO A 469 -9.71 4.55 17.85
C PRO A 469 -10.82 5.61 17.64
N PRO A 470 -11.84 5.65 18.50
CA PRO A 470 -12.84 6.72 18.49
C PRO A 470 -12.20 8.10 18.49
N GLN A 471 -12.82 9.08 17.83
CA GLN A 471 -12.23 10.40 17.64
C GLN A 471 -11.82 11.07 18.96
N GLN A 472 -12.58 10.86 20.03
CA GLN A 472 -12.26 11.38 21.36
C GLN A 472 -10.99 10.74 21.97
N GLN A 473 -10.73 9.47 21.69
CA GLN A 473 -9.49 8.79 22.13
C GLN A 473 -8.31 9.20 21.26
N LEU A 474 -8.53 9.38 19.95
CA LEU A 474 -7.53 9.98 19.07
C LEU A 474 -7.14 11.38 19.57
N GLU A 475 -8.10 12.23 19.86
CA GLU A 475 -7.84 13.58 20.37
C GLU A 475 -6.97 13.58 21.63
N LYS A 476 -7.19 12.63 22.55
CA LYS A 476 -6.33 12.45 23.73
C LYS A 476 -4.92 11.93 23.42
N SER A 477 -4.78 11.05 22.42
CA SER A 477 -3.51 10.37 22.11
C SER A 477 -2.62 11.12 21.11
N ILE A 478 -3.21 11.84 20.16
CA ILE A 478 -2.53 12.55 19.08
C ILE A 478 -2.75 14.07 19.13
N GLY A 479 -3.51 14.55 20.12
CA GLY A 479 -3.79 15.97 20.33
C GLY A 479 -4.83 16.56 19.36
N SER A 480 -5.48 15.74 18.55
CA SER A 480 -6.48 16.21 17.57
C SER A 480 -7.37 15.08 17.05
N LYS A 481 -8.54 15.44 16.53
CA LYS A 481 -9.34 14.54 15.67
C LYS A 481 -8.70 14.45 14.28
N ILE A 482 -9.06 13.41 13.54
CA ILE A 482 -8.66 13.32 12.13
C ILE A 482 -9.74 13.94 11.26
N TYR A 483 -9.32 14.87 10.41
CA TYR A 483 -10.16 15.60 9.48
C TYR A 483 -9.83 15.20 8.03
N VAL A 484 -10.79 15.41 7.14
CA VAL A 484 -10.71 15.13 5.70
C VAL A 484 -11.34 16.28 4.93
N CYS A 485 -10.84 16.53 3.71
CA CYS A 485 -11.43 17.49 2.79
C CYS A 485 -12.45 16.77 1.88
N PRO A 486 -13.75 17.12 1.93
CA PRO A 486 -14.76 16.47 1.09
C PRO A 486 -14.47 16.58 -0.42
N ASP A 487 -13.92 17.70 -0.88
CA ASP A 487 -13.58 17.90 -2.30
C ASP A 487 -12.49 16.92 -2.78
N ASP A 488 -11.50 16.65 -1.93
CA ASP A 488 -10.47 15.64 -2.21
C ASP A 488 -11.06 14.23 -2.25
N LEU A 489 -12.01 13.94 -1.37
CA LEU A 489 -12.65 12.62 -1.28
C LEU A 489 -13.56 12.34 -2.47
N ARG A 490 -14.34 13.32 -2.95
CA ARG A 490 -15.23 13.14 -4.11
C ARG A 490 -14.49 12.69 -5.35
N ALA A 491 -13.28 13.19 -5.56
CA ALA A 491 -12.44 12.80 -6.69
C ALA A 491 -11.95 11.33 -6.63
N ILE A 492 -11.96 10.69 -5.46
CA ILE A 492 -11.46 9.32 -5.26
C ILE A 492 -12.61 8.34 -5.01
N PHE A 493 -13.60 8.73 -4.21
CA PHE A 493 -14.66 7.87 -3.70
C PHE A 493 -16.04 8.17 -4.32
N GLY A 494 -16.21 9.31 -4.99
CA GLY A 494 -17.52 9.79 -5.44
C GLY A 494 -18.39 10.34 -4.29
N ASP A 495 -19.55 10.90 -4.64
CA ASP A 495 -20.38 11.66 -3.68
C ASP A 495 -20.94 10.77 -2.55
N GLY A 496 -21.55 9.63 -2.90
CA GLY A 496 -22.21 8.76 -1.93
C GLY A 496 -21.28 8.20 -0.84
N LEU A 497 -20.05 7.82 -1.21
CA LEU A 497 -19.05 7.37 -0.24
C LEU A 497 -18.43 8.53 0.53
N THR A 498 -18.30 9.71 -0.09
CA THR A 498 -17.74 10.90 0.58
C THR A 498 -18.57 11.29 1.79
N ASP A 499 -19.89 11.33 1.66
CA ASP A 499 -20.76 11.69 2.78
C ASP A 499 -20.75 10.63 3.90
N ALA A 500 -20.54 9.36 3.56
CA ALA A 500 -20.35 8.29 4.54
C ALA A 500 -18.99 8.38 5.26
N ILE A 501 -17.93 8.81 4.57
CA ILE A 501 -16.59 8.99 5.15
C ILE A 501 -16.51 10.28 5.98
N ALA A 502 -17.19 11.33 5.53
CA ALA A 502 -17.11 12.69 6.08
C ALA A 502 -18.51 13.28 6.29
N PRO A 503 -19.22 12.87 7.35
CA PRO A 503 -20.62 13.23 7.56
C PRO A 503 -20.84 14.76 7.60
N PRO A 504 -21.82 15.31 6.87
CA PRO A 504 -22.02 16.75 6.75
C PRO A 504 -22.36 17.45 8.07
N HIS A 505 -22.99 16.75 9.02
CA HIS A 505 -23.39 17.31 10.32
C HIS A 505 -22.37 17.03 11.45
N GLY A 506 -21.15 16.58 11.12
CA GLY A 506 -20.15 16.14 12.10
C GLY A 506 -19.34 17.23 12.82
N GLY A 507 -19.55 18.53 12.53
CA GLY A 507 -18.77 19.62 13.12
C GLY A 507 -17.51 20.00 12.33
N GLY A 508 -17.64 20.10 11.00
CA GLY A 508 -16.62 20.65 10.11
C GLY A 508 -16.58 22.18 10.09
N GLY A 509 -15.61 22.75 9.38
CA GLY A 509 -15.43 24.19 9.29
C GLY A 509 -14.38 24.61 8.26
N LEU A 510 -14.15 25.90 8.17
CA LEU A 510 -13.08 26.47 7.35
C LEU A 510 -11.77 26.47 8.16
N TYR A 511 -10.75 25.80 7.63
CA TYR A 511 -9.42 25.70 8.22
C TYR A 511 -8.37 26.21 7.24
N TYR A 512 -7.17 26.49 7.73
CA TYR A 512 -6.07 26.98 6.90
C TYR A 512 -4.93 25.96 6.90
N CYS A 513 -4.53 25.54 5.71
CA CYS A 513 -3.41 24.62 5.52
C CYS A 513 -2.26 25.35 4.82
N TRP A 514 -1.03 25.06 5.22
CA TRP A 514 0.14 25.55 4.50
C TRP A 514 0.21 24.95 3.11
N ASP A 515 0.46 25.78 2.10
CA ASP A 515 0.67 25.36 0.71
C ASP A 515 2.08 25.76 0.27
N ASP A 516 2.91 24.74 0.00
CA ASP A 516 4.29 24.92 -0.47
C ASP A 516 4.37 25.59 -1.85
N ALA A 517 3.30 25.49 -2.68
CA ALA A 517 3.29 26.09 -4.00
C ALA A 517 3.06 27.59 -3.95
N SER A 518 2.12 28.05 -3.12
CA SER A 518 1.86 29.47 -2.90
C SER A 518 2.81 30.10 -1.87
N GLY A 519 3.49 29.31 -1.04
CA GLY A 519 4.34 29.78 0.05
C GLY A 519 3.54 30.47 1.15
N GLY A 520 2.28 30.07 1.34
CA GLY A 520 1.33 30.69 2.27
C GLY A 520 0.22 29.74 2.70
N TYR A 521 -0.72 30.23 3.50
CA TYR A 521 -1.86 29.45 3.98
C TYR A 521 -3.06 29.60 3.04
N GLU A 522 -3.65 28.46 2.64
CA GLU A 522 -4.88 28.42 1.85
C GLU A 522 -6.06 27.92 2.69
N PRO A 523 -7.28 28.47 2.46
CA PRO A 523 -8.49 28.01 3.12
C PRO A 523 -8.96 26.67 2.55
N LEU A 524 -9.30 25.71 3.42
CA LEU A 524 -9.92 24.43 3.09
C LEU A 524 -11.13 24.17 3.99
N GLU A 525 -12.23 23.70 3.40
CA GLU A 525 -13.35 23.14 4.17
C GLU A 525 -12.97 21.71 4.59
N LEU A 526 -12.85 21.50 5.91
CA LEU A 526 -12.54 20.20 6.49
C LEU A 526 -13.69 19.69 7.35
N ARG A 527 -13.93 18.38 7.30
CA ARG A 527 -14.90 17.68 8.13
C ARG A 527 -14.20 16.58 8.93
N PRO A 528 -14.63 16.29 10.16
CA PRO A 528 -14.08 15.17 10.89
C PRO A 528 -14.40 13.86 10.17
N LEU A 529 -13.45 12.93 10.19
CA LEU A 529 -13.62 11.59 9.68
C LEU A 529 -14.70 10.86 10.52
N ALA A 530 -15.54 10.07 9.86
CA ALA A 530 -16.57 9.26 10.50
C ALA A 530 -16.01 8.42 11.67
N GLU A 531 -16.86 8.15 12.66
CA GLU A 531 -16.48 7.30 13.78
C GLU A 531 -16.11 5.88 13.29
N PRO A 532 -15.24 5.15 14.01
CA PRO A 532 -14.68 3.91 13.51
C PRO A 532 -15.69 2.84 13.10
N TRP A 533 -16.88 2.82 13.73
CA TRP A 533 -17.96 1.87 13.39
C TRP A 533 -18.78 2.29 12.16
N ASP A 534 -18.90 3.59 11.87
CA ASP A 534 -19.62 4.12 10.71
C ASP A 534 -18.72 4.25 9.47
N LEU A 535 -17.40 4.19 9.67
CA LEU A 535 -16.42 4.34 8.61
C LEU A 535 -16.51 3.20 7.58
N PRO A 536 -16.71 3.51 6.28
CA PRO A 536 -16.67 2.50 5.23
C PRO A 536 -15.31 1.79 5.14
N VAL A 537 -15.34 0.46 5.04
CA VAL A 537 -14.13 -0.37 4.93
C VAL A 537 -13.31 0.01 3.69
N VAL A 538 -13.96 0.42 2.60
CA VAL A 538 -13.28 0.84 1.36
C VAL A 538 -12.31 2.01 1.58
N PHE A 539 -12.62 2.93 2.51
CA PHE A 539 -11.71 4.02 2.86
C PHE A 539 -10.41 3.50 3.46
N ALA A 540 -10.51 2.56 4.41
CA ALA A 540 -9.35 1.96 5.05
C ALA A 540 -8.52 1.11 4.07
N VAL A 541 -9.18 0.38 3.16
CA VAL A 541 -8.50 -0.35 2.07
C VAL A 541 -7.74 0.63 1.17
N ARG A 542 -8.39 1.73 0.76
CA ARG A 542 -7.77 2.74 -0.10
C ARG A 542 -6.61 3.47 0.58
N ALA A 543 -6.71 3.75 1.87
CA ALA A 543 -5.61 4.29 2.67
C ALA A 543 -4.43 3.31 2.74
N SER A 544 -4.71 2.01 2.92
CA SER A 544 -3.70 0.93 2.95
C SER A 544 -3.02 0.66 1.60
N MET A 545 -3.65 1.08 0.49
CA MET A 545 -3.21 0.82 -0.89
C MET A 545 -2.59 2.02 -1.61
N SER A 546 -2.18 3.06 -0.89
CA SER A 546 -1.55 4.24 -1.47
C SER A 546 -0.10 3.96 -1.91
N LEU A 547 0.05 3.04 -2.88
CA LEU A 547 1.32 2.71 -3.54
C LEU A 547 1.97 4.02 -4.00
N PRO A 548 3.12 4.41 -3.43
CA PRO A 548 3.76 5.65 -3.79
C PRO A 548 3.96 5.72 -5.31
N PHE A 549 3.68 6.89 -5.90
CA PHE A 549 3.77 7.19 -7.34
C PHE A 549 2.68 6.61 -8.24
N LEU A 550 1.98 5.53 -7.84
CA LEU A 550 0.90 4.95 -8.65
C LEU A 550 -0.44 5.62 -8.33
N PHE A 551 -0.86 5.58 -7.07
CA PHE A 551 -2.13 6.16 -6.63
C PHE A 551 -1.90 7.45 -5.84
N ARG A 552 -2.78 8.43 -6.05
CA ARG A 552 -2.85 9.64 -5.24
C ARG A 552 -3.07 9.25 -3.78
N ALA A 553 -2.21 9.71 -2.87
CA ALA A 553 -2.41 9.47 -1.44
C ALA A 553 -3.71 10.14 -0.95
N VAL A 554 -4.37 9.50 0.02
CA VAL A 554 -5.55 10.07 0.68
C VAL A 554 -5.06 11.10 1.70
N ARG A 555 -5.38 12.38 1.46
CA ARG A 555 -5.01 13.45 2.39
C ARG A 555 -5.95 13.42 3.59
N THR A 556 -5.36 13.30 4.77
CA THR A 556 -6.03 13.54 6.03
C THR A 556 -5.35 14.70 6.73
N PHE A 557 -6.01 15.30 7.71
CA PHE A 557 -5.54 16.49 8.38
C PHE A 557 -5.70 16.33 9.88
N ARG A 558 -4.79 16.92 10.63
CA ARG A 558 -5.01 17.19 12.05
C ARG A 558 -5.16 18.69 12.25
N VAL A 559 -6.05 19.06 13.15
CA VAL A 559 -6.21 20.45 13.54
C VAL A 559 -5.33 20.73 14.75
N ARG A 560 -4.46 21.72 14.61
CA ARG A 560 -3.58 22.17 15.69
C ARG A 560 -4.22 23.41 16.36
N PRO A 561 -4.63 23.31 17.62
CA PRO A 561 -5.05 24.50 18.35
C PRO A 561 -3.83 25.43 18.54
N PRO A 562 -4.03 26.76 18.54
CA PRO A 562 -2.95 27.70 18.84
C PRO A 562 -2.40 27.41 20.25
N THR A 563 -1.12 27.09 20.31
CA THR A 563 -0.42 26.80 21.57
C THR A 563 0.33 28.02 22.04
N THR A 564 0.19 28.41 23.31
CA THR A 564 1.02 29.46 23.89
C THR A 564 2.48 29.04 23.85
N VAL A 565 3.31 29.86 23.21
CA VAL A 565 4.76 29.63 23.16
C VAL A 565 5.32 29.94 24.53
N ARG A 566 6.05 28.97 25.06
CA ARG A 566 6.68 29.03 26.37
C ARG A 566 8.18 28.89 26.20
N ASP A 567 8.94 29.45 27.14
CA ASP A 567 10.37 29.21 27.24
C ASP A 567 10.67 27.80 27.82
N ASN A 568 11.95 27.48 27.98
CA ASN A 568 12.40 26.19 28.54
C ASN A 568 11.94 25.96 29.99
N PHE A 569 11.41 26.98 30.68
CA PHE A 569 10.88 26.91 32.04
C PHE A 569 9.34 26.93 32.06
N GLY A 570 8.68 26.85 30.90
CA GLY A 570 7.23 26.82 30.80
C GLY A 570 6.55 28.19 30.94
N ILE A 571 7.31 29.29 30.94
CA ILE A 571 6.79 30.66 31.08
C ILE A 571 6.32 31.17 29.71
N PRO A 572 5.08 31.67 29.58
CA PRO A 572 4.58 32.26 28.33
C PRO A 572 5.46 33.42 27.85
N ILE A 573 5.90 33.38 26.59
CA ILE A 573 6.63 34.49 25.98
C ILE A 573 5.61 35.57 25.57
N PRO A 574 5.68 36.81 26.10
CA PRO A 574 4.75 37.86 25.71
C PRO A 574 5.07 38.43 24.32
N ALA A 575 4.02 38.75 23.56
CA ALA A 575 4.06 39.55 22.33
C ALA A 575 2.93 40.59 22.40
N ASP A 576 3.25 41.88 22.31
CA ASP A 576 2.30 43.01 22.35
C ASP A 576 1.32 43.00 23.55
N GLY A 577 1.78 42.58 24.73
CA GLY A 577 0.98 42.55 25.95
C GLY A 577 0.06 41.32 26.11
N ALA A 578 0.06 40.39 25.16
CA ALA A 578 -0.60 39.09 25.24
C ALA A 578 0.41 37.94 25.13
N ALA A 579 0.03 36.72 25.53
CA ALA A 579 0.90 35.56 25.38
C ALA A 579 1.05 35.20 23.88
N TYR A 580 2.30 35.10 23.41
CA TYR A 580 2.60 34.69 22.04
C TYR A 580 2.07 33.28 21.79
N THR A 581 1.33 33.07 20.72
CA THR A 581 0.78 31.75 20.35
C THR A 581 1.38 31.30 19.02
N SER A 582 1.66 29.99 18.91
CA SER A 582 2.16 29.35 17.71
C SER A 582 1.22 28.23 17.26
N PRO A 583 0.86 28.19 15.97
CA PRO A 583 1.25 29.18 14.96
C PRO A 583 0.40 30.46 15.10
N THR A 584 0.96 31.63 14.78
CA THR A 584 0.23 32.91 14.82
C THR A 584 -0.84 32.91 13.72
N PRO A 585 -2.13 33.11 14.04
CA PRO A 585 -3.17 33.11 13.03
C PRO A 585 -2.92 34.20 11.96
N PRO A 586 -3.01 33.92 10.65
CA PRO A 586 -2.90 34.96 9.63
C PRO A 586 -4.02 36.00 9.81
N ARG A 587 -3.69 37.29 9.76
CA ARG A 587 -4.69 38.38 9.84
C ARG A 587 -5.55 38.40 8.57
N ASN A 588 -6.87 38.42 8.70
CA ASN A 588 -7.81 38.56 7.58
C ASN A 588 -7.64 39.93 6.91
N PRO A 589 -7.26 40.02 5.61
CA PRO A 589 -7.12 41.28 4.90
C PRO A 589 -8.46 42.01 4.67
N GLN A 590 -9.60 41.31 4.80
CA GLN A 590 -10.96 41.84 4.56
C GLN A 590 -11.74 42.12 5.85
N ALA A 591 -11.23 41.72 7.02
CA ALA A 591 -11.86 42.04 8.30
C ALA A 591 -11.54 43.51 8.66
N GLY A 592 -12.50 44.39 8.43
CA GLY A 592 -12.40 45.82 8.76
C GLY A 592 -12.27 46.13 10.26
N ASN A 593 -12.38 45.12 11.15
CA ASN A 593 -12.18 45.30 12.59
C ASN A 593 -11.57 44.03 13.24
N PRO A 594 -10.32 44.08 13.76
CA PRO A 594 -9.66 42.95 14.41
C PRO A 594 -10.25 42.56 15.78
N GLN A 595 -11.19 43.32 16.33
CA GLN A 595 -11.81 43.05 17.65
C GLN A 595 -13.12 42.24 17.58
N THR A 596 -13.71 42.05 16.40
CA THR A 596 -15.01 41.35 16.24
C THR A 596 -14.92 39.95 15.63
N ASP A 597 -13.73 39.51 15.20
CA ASP A 597 -13.51 38.18 14.63
C ASP A 597 -13.25 37.18 15.78
N THR A 598 -14.34 36.61 16.30
CA THR A 598 -14.34 35.83 17.56
C THR A 598 -13.96 34.35 17.37
N HIS A 599 -13.73 33.90 16.14
CA HIS A 599 -13.28 32.53 15.87
C HIS A 599 -11.77 32.52 15.55
N PRO A 600 -10.90 32.04 16.47
CA PRO A 600 -9.48 31.90 16.16
C PRO A 600 -9.32 30.91 14.99
N TRP A 601 -8.59 31.33 13.95
CA TRP A 601 -8.27 30.49 12.80
C TRP A 601 -7.55 29.23 13.29
N LEU A 602 -8.17 28.07 13.05
CA LEU A 602 -7.58 26.78 13.39
C LEU A 602 -6.73 26.30 12.21
N LEU A 603 -5.47 25.99 12.49
CA LEU A 603 -4.52 25.56 11.48
C LEU A 603 -4.59 24.05 11.30
N ALA A 604 -4.64 23.63 10.05
CA ALA A 604 -4.63 22.24 9.66
C ALA A 604 -3.22 21.85 9.21
N GLU A 605 -2.73 20.72 9.72
CA GLU A 605 -1.49 20.10 9.29
C GLU A 605 -1.81 18.81 8.53
N GLU A 606 -1.15 18.60 7.39
CA GLU A 606 -1.36 17.42 6.55
C GLU A 606 -0.78 16.15 7.18
N LEU A 607 -1.61 15.11 7.22
CA LEU A 607 -1.24 13.73 7.54
C LEU A 607 -1.23 12.91 6.26
N TRP A 608 -0.04 12.41 5.91
CA TRP A 608 0.16 11.64 4.68
C TRP A 608 0.03 10.14 4.96
N LEU A 609 -1.18 9.61 4.77
CA LEU A 609 -1.43 8.18 4.83
C LEU A 609 -0.97 7.49 3.54
N SER A 610 -0.05 6.54 3.68
CA SER A 610 0.53 5.75 2.60
C SER A 610 0.37 4.25 2.82
N ASP A 611 0.83 3.46 1.85
CA ASP A 611 0.70 2.01 1.81
C ASP A 611 1.20 1.35 3.11
N GLY A 612 0.38 0.50 3.71
CA GLY A 612 0.70 -0.17 4.97
C GLY A 612 1.90 -1.11 4.89
N GLY A 613 2.23 -1.58 3.69
CA GLY A 613 3.40 -2.41 3.42
C GLY A 613 4.73 -1.67 3.58
N ILE A 614 4.73 -0.35 3.82
CA ILE A 614 5.94 0.40 4.17
C ILE A 614 6.40 0.06 5.59
N THR A 615 5.49 -0.05 6.57
CA THR A 615 5.83 -0.38 7.97
C THR A 615 5.69 -1.86 8.30
N SER A 616 4.71 -2.57 7.72
CA SER A 616 4.59 -4.03 7.85
C SER A 616 3.82 -4.60 6.66
N ASN A 617 4.52 -5.34 5.82
CA ASN A 617 3.93 -5.93 4.62
C ASN A 617 3.20 -7.25 4.93
N PHE A 618 3.56 -7.95 6.01
CA PHE A 618 2.89 -9.16 6.46
C PHE A 618 2.53 -9.05 7.94
N PRO A 619 1.39 -8.43 8.28
CA PRO A 619 1.09 -8.00 9.63
C PRO A 619 0.53 -9.14 10.50
N VAL A 620 1.22 -10.29 10.55
CA VAL A 620 0.79 -11.47 11.33
C VAL A 620 0.70 -11.18 12.82
N HIS A 621 1.53 -10.27 13.34
CA HIS A 621 1.53 -9.79 14.71
C HIS A 621 0.21 -9.12 15.16
N LEU A 622 -0.70 -8.75 14.24
CA LEU A 622 -1.98 -8.10 14.57
C LEU A 622 -2.92 -8.96 15.42
N PHE A 623 -2.82 -10.28 15.26
CA PHE A 623 -3.71 -11.26 15.91
C PHE A 623 -2.93 -12.32 16.71
N ASP A 624 -1.60 -12.32 16.62
CA ASP A 624 -0.77 -13.37 17.19
C ASP A 624 -0.60 -13.18 18.71
N ARG A 625 -1.53 -13.74 19.49
CA ARG A 625 -1.52 -13.69 20.97
C ARG A 625 -0.66 -14.80 21.55
N GLN A 626 0.05 -14.55 22.65
CA GLN A 626 0.93 -15.52 23.33
C GLN A 626 0.26 -16.90 23.48
N LEU A 627 -0.95 -16.92 24.05
CA LEU A 627 -1.83 -18.08 24.14
C LEU A 627 -3.06 -17.88 23.25
N PRO A 628 -3.03 -18.29 21.97
CA PRO A 628 -4.16 -18.15 21.09
C PRO A 628 -5.15 -19.31 21.31
N GLU A 629 -6.44 -19.00 21.24
CA GLU A 629 -7.52 -19.99 21.29
C GLU A 629 -7.60 -20.79 19.99
N TRP A 630 -7.16 -20.18 18.88
CA TRP A 630 -7.20 -20.76 17.55
C TRP A 630 -6.08 -20.27 16.62
N PRO A 631 -5.85 -20.92 15.47
CA PRO A 631 -4.65 -20.68 14.70
C PRO A 631 -4.80 -19.38 13.92
N THR A 632 -3.71 -18.60 13.85
CA THR A 632 -3.63 -17.45 12.94
C THR A 632 -2.93 -17.88 11.66
N PHE A 633 -3.69 -18.13 10.60
CA PHE A 633 -3.15 -18.50 9.29
C PHE A 633 -2.49 -17.32 8.59
N GLY A 634 -1.33 -17.57 8.01
CA GLY A 634 -0.59 -16.62 7.21
C GLY A 634 -0.57 -17.01 5.74
N LEU A 635 -0.94 -16.10 4.86
CA LEU A 635 -0.70 -16.24 3.42
C LEU A 635 0.42 -15.29 3.01
N ASN A 636 1.55 -15.86 2.61
CA ASN A 636 2.77 -15.12 2.29
C ASN A 636 3.16 -15.34 0.82
N LEU A 637 3.51 -14.25 0.14
CA LEU A 637 4.00 -14.25 -1.24
C LEU A 637 5.50 -13.99 -1.27
N GLY A 638 6.23 -14.79 -2.06
CA GLY A 638 7.67 -14.64 -2.19
C GLY A 638 8.21 -15.12 -3.53
N SER A 639 9.49 -14.84 -3.77
CA SER A 639 10.26 -15.44 -4.86
C SER A 639 10.72 -16.84 -4.49
N HIS A 640 10.72 -17.79 -5.44
CA HIS A 640 11.24 -19.14 -5.19
C HIS A 640 12.63 -19.11 -4.52
N PRO A 641 12.83 -19.90 -3.45
CA PRO A 641 14.17 -20.13 -2.92
C PRO A 641 15.01 -20.91 -3.95
N LEU A 642 16.33 -20.69 -3.94
CA LEU A 642 17.23 -21.48 -4.78
C LEU A 642 17.09 -22.98 -4.47
N GLY A 643 16.95 -23.80 -5.52
CA GLY A 643 16.80 -25.26 -5.40
C GLY A 643 15.36 -25.74 -5.18
N TYR A 644 14.40 -24.84 -4.91
CA TYR A 644 12.99 -25.17 -4.65
C TYR A 644 12.05 -24.64 -5.75
N GLU A 645 12.54 -24.54 -6.99
CA GLU A 645 11.74 -24.09 -8.14
C GLU A 645 10.62 -25.08 -8.51
N HIS A 646 10.72 -26.33 -8.05
CA HIS A 646 9.73 -27.39 -8.28
C HIS A 646 8.49 -27.28 -7.38
N GLN A 647 8.54 -26.45 -6.33
CA GLN A 647 7.48 -26.34 -5.34
C GLN A 647 6.87 -24.94 -5.38
N ASP A 648 5.73 -24.80 -6.06
CA ASP A 648 5.01 -23.54 -6.24
C ASP A 648 4.28 -23.08 -4.95
N VAL A 649 3.86 -24.03 -4.12
CA VAL A 649 3.20 -23.78 -2.82
C VAL A 649 3.93 -24.58 -1.76
N TRP A 650 4.26 -23.94 -0.65
CA TRP A 650 4.99 -24.55 0.45
C TRP A 650 4.38 -24.15 1.80
N LEU A 651 4.07 -25.14 2.64
CA LEU A 651 3.65 -24.95 4.02
C LEU A 651 4.66 -25.72 4.87
N PRO A 652 5.62 -25.03 5.52
CA PRO A 652 6.67 -25.71 6.26
C PRO A 652 6.11 -26.49 7.45
N GLU A 653 6.74 -27.62 7.74
CA GLU A 653 6.49 -28.34 8.98
C GLU A 653 7.08 -27.57 10.16
N ASP A 654 6.43 -27.68 11.31
CA ASP A 654 6.85 -26.99 12.52
C ASP A 654 8.11 -27.60 13.15
N TRP A 655 8.64 -28.73 12.64
CA TRP A 655 9.94 -29.33 13.00
C TRP A 655 10.99 -29.31 11.88
N GLN A 656 10.65 -28.86 10.67
CA GLN A 656 11.65 -28.75 9.59
C GLN A 656 12.83 -27.89 10.06
N ALA A 657 14.06 -28.15 9.61
CA ALA A 657 15.17 -27.26 9.95
C ALA A 657 14.79 -25.82 9.55
N ASN A 658 15.18 -24.82 10.34
CA ASN A 658 15.03 -23.44 9.89
C ASN A 658 15.88 -23.30 8.62
N VAL A 659 15.24 -23.26 7.45
CA VAL A 659 15.93 -23.00 6.19
C VAL A 659 15.87 -21.50 6.01
N PRO A 660 16.89 -20.74 6.48
CA PRO A 660 16.86 -19.29 6.37
C PRO A 660 16.66 -18.91 4.91
N ARG A 661 15.73 -18.00 4.66
CA ARG A 661 15.41 -17.54 3.31
C ARG A 661 16.67 -16.89 2.71
N TRP A 662 17.31 -17.60 1.80
CA TRP A 662 18.45 -17.07 1.07
C TRP A 662 17.96 -16.24 -0.11
N VAL A 663 18.05 -14.91 0.01
CA VAL A 663 17.76 -13.99 -1.08
C VAL A 663 19.09 -13.59 -1.73
N ARG A 664 19.27 -13.94 -3.01
CA ARG A 664 20.43 -13.49 -3.76
C ARG A 664 20.38 -11.97 -3.92
N VAL A 665 21.30 -11.26 -3.28
CA VAL A 665 21.53 -9.84 -3.58
C VAL A 665 22.22 -9.76 -4.94
N GLY A 666 21.61 -9.03 -5.88
CA GLY A 666 22.20 -8.85 -7.20
C GLY A 666 23.51 -8.06 -7.13
N THR A 667 24.26 -8.05 -8.24
CA THR A 667 25.53 -7.32 -8.34
C THR A 667 25.35 -5.84 -8.69
N THR A 668 24.12 -5.38 -8.92
CA THR A 668 23.85 -3.99 -9.30
C THR A 668 23.57 -3.13 -8.07
N PRO A 669 23.98 -1.84 -8.05
CA PRO A 669 23.68 -0.93 -6.93
C PRO A 669 22.19 -0.86 -6.59
N GLY A 670 21.32 -0.89 -7.60
CA GLY A 670 19.86 -0.89 -7.40
C GLY A 670 19.35 -2.16 -6.70
N SER A 671 19.94 -3.32 -6.98
CA SER A 671 19.55 -4.56 -6.29
C SER A 671 20.02 -4.61 -4.84
N PHE A 672 21.16 -4.00 -4.52
CA PHE A 672 21.62 -3.83 -3.15
C PHE A 672 20.74 -2.86 -2.37
N LEU A 673 20.40 -1.71 -2.96
CA LEU A 673 19.47 -0.75 -2.35
C LEU A 673 18.08 -1.37 -2.10
N SER A 674 17.56 -2.15 -3.05
CA SER A 674 16.32 -2.91 -2.85
C SER A 674 16.43 -3.86 -1.66
N ALA A 675 17.54 -4.60 -1.54
CA ALA A 675 17.75 -5.52 -0.43
C ALA A 675 17.81 -4.78 0.93
N ILE A 676 18.43 -3.60 0.99
CA ILE A 676 18.43 -2.75 2.20
C ILE A 676 16.99 -2.36 2.57
N LEU A 677 16.23 -1.83 1.61
CA LEU A 677 14.86 -1.40 1.84
C LEU A 677 13.94 -2.56 2.25
N ASP A 678 14.04 -3.69 1.55
CA ASP A 678 13.26 -4.89 1.85
C ASP A 678 13.59 -5.46 3.24
N THR A 679 14.86 -5.42 3.64
CA THR A 679 15.30 -5.83 4.98
C THR A 679 14.77 -4.86 6.03
N ALA A 680 14.94 -3.54 5.84
CA ALA A 680 14.48 -2.53 6.79
C ALA A 680 12.96 -2.61 7.04
N ARG A 681 12.17 -2.89 5.99
CA ARG A 681 10.71 -3.02 6.10
C ARG A 681 10.23 -4.38 6.61
N GLY A 682 10.92 -5.46 6.24
CA GLY A 682 10.40 -6.82 6.35
C GLY A 682 11.06 -7.70 7.40
N TRP A 683 12.17 -7.27 8.03
CA TRP A 683 12.96 -8.15 8.91
C TRP A 683 12.13 -8.74 10.06
N ARG A 684 11.29 -7.93 10.71
CA ARG A 684 10.45 -8.36 11.84
C ARG A 684 9.47 -9.45 11.43
N ASP A 685 8.76 -9.22 10.33
CA ASP A 685 7.76 -10.15 9.81
C ASP A 685 8.44 -11.47 9.37
N VAL A 686 9.62 -11.41 8.73
CA VAL A 686 10.39 -12.61 8.34
C VAL A 686 10.85 -13.38 9.56
N MET A 687 11.42 -12.71 10.56
CA MET A 687 11.90 -13.37 11.78
C MET A 687 10.76 -14.04 12.55
N GLN A 688 9.57 -13.43 12.56
CA GLN A 688 8.38 -14.06 13.15
C GLN A 688 8.02 -15.36 12.44
N THR A 689 8.15 -15.45 11.11
CA THR A 689 7.89 -16.69 10.37
C THR A 689 8.92 -17.80 10.61
N HIS A 690 10.09 -17.50 11.19
CA HIS A 690 11.08 -18.53 11.55
C HIS A 690 10.76 -19.24 12.85
N MET A 691 9.94 -18.65 13.74
CA MET A 691 9.54 -19.29 14.98
C MET A 691 8.74 -20.57 14.69
N PRO A 692 9.06 -21.72 15.33
CA PRO A 692 8.31 -22.96 15.13
C PRO A 692 6.81 -22.83 15.38
N SER A 693 6.43 -21.98 16.34
CA SER A 693 5.04 -21.69 16.68
C SER A 693 4.28 -20.85 15.64
N ALA A 694 4.99 -20.25 14.69
CA ALA A 694 4.44 -19.42 13.61
C ALA A 694 4.61 -20.04 12.23
N ARG A 695 5.73 -20.70 11.95
CA ARG A 695 6.03 -21.26 10.61
C ARG A 695 4.99 -22.25 10.11
N GLY A 696 4.54 -23.16 10.99
CA GLY A 696 3.63 -24.25 10.64
C GLY A 696 2.22 -23.83 10.22
N ARG A 697 1.92 -22.53 10.31
CA ARG A 697 0.64 -21.90 9.96
C ARG A 697 0.77 -20.81 8.91
N VAL A 698 1.95 -20.67 8.27
CA VAL A 698 2.19 -19.69 7.20
C VAL A 698 2.44 -20.42 5.89
N ALA A 699 1.47 -20.38 4.99
CA ALA A 699 1.61 -20.92 3.64
C ALA A 699 2.30 -19.90 2.73
N TRP A 700 3.33 -20.37 2.04
CA TRP A 700 4.07 -19.64 1.04
C TRP A 700 3.57 -19.99 -0.34
N VAL A 701 3.18 -18.98 -1.10
CA VAL A 701 2.94 -19.09 -2.54
C VAL A 701 4.10 -18.41 -3.25
N TRP A 702 4.85 -19.21 -3.99
CA TRP A 702 6.03 -18.76 -4.71
C TRP A 702 5.64 -18.22 -6.08
N LEU A 703 6.23 -17.09 -6.42
CA LEU A 703 6.03 -16.38 -7.68
C LEU A 703 7.28 -16.54 -8.55
N ARG A 704 7.08 -16.82 -9.83
CA ARG A 704 8.13 -16.81 -10.85
C ARG A 704 8.52 -15.37 -11.23
N ARG A 705 9.62 -15.20 -11.97
CA ARG A 705 10.15 -13.87 -12.30
C ARG A 705 9.17 -13.00 -13.12
N ASP A 706 8.35 -13.65 -13.93
CA ASP A 706 7.30 -13.05 -14.78
C ASP A 706 5.94 -12.94 -14.08
N GLU A 707 5.80 -13.49 -12.87
CA GLU A 707 4.55 -13.50 -12.10
C GLU A 707 4.63 -12.45 -10.97
N GLY A 708 3.67 -11.52 -10.98
CA GLY A 708 3.51 -10.52 -9.91
C GLY A 708 4.60 -9.46 -9.75
N GLY A 709 4.81 -9.01 -8.51
CA GLY A 709 5.63 -7.84 -8.19
C GLY A 709 4.99 -6.54 -8.66
N THR A 710 5.51 -5.94 -9.72
CA THR A 710 4.92 -4.76 -10.38
C THR A 710 4.15 -5.13 -11.66
N ASN A 711 4.15 -6.41 -12.06
CA ASN A 711 3.57 -6.83 -13.33
C ASN A 711 2.04 -6.95 -13.28
N LEU A 712 1.34 -5.92 -13.75
CA LEU A 712 -0.13 -5.91 -13.89
C LEU A 712 -0.62 -6.57 -15.19
N PHE A 713 0.26 -6.76 -16.19
CA PHE A 713 -0.10 -7.25 -17.53
C PHE A 713 0.09 -8.76 -17.66
N MET A 714 -0.43 -9.51 -16.68
CA MET A 714 -0.41 -10.97 -16.71
C MET A 714 -1.44 -11.51 -17.71
N ARG A 715 -1.16 -12.67 -18.31
CA ARG A 715 -2.12 -13.38 -19.16
C ARG A 715 -3.11 -14.16 -18.30
N LYS A 716 -4.31 -14.42 -18.80
CA LYS A 716 -5.34 -15.19 -18.08
C LYS A 716 -4.87 -16.57 -17.62
N GLU A 717 -3.97 -17.23 -18.35
CA GLU A 717 -3.43 -18.53 -17.97
C GLU A 717 -2.52 -18.42 -16.73
N THR A 718 -1.73 -17.34 -16.66
CA THR A 718 -0.89 -17.03 -15.50
C THR A 718 -1.76 -16.69 -14.28
N VAL A 719 -2.79 -15.87 -14.48
CA VAL A 719 -3.78 -15.54 -13.44
C VAL A 719 -4.45 -16.81 -12.92
N ALA A 720 -4.90 -17.69 -13.82
CA ALA A 720 -5.53 -18.95 -13.44
C ALA A 720 -4.59 -19.87 -12.65
N SER A 721 -3.31 -19.97 -13.07
CA SER A 721 -2.28 -20.71 -12.32
C SER A 721 -2.09 -20.15 -10.91
N LEU A 722 -2.07 -18.82 -10.75
CA LEU A 722 -1.94 -18.19 -9.43
C LEU A 722 -3.18 -18.44 -8.54
N CYS A 723 -4.40 -18.41 -9.11
CA CYS A 723 -5.61 -18.76 -8.39
C CYS A 723 -5.58 -20.21 -7.88
N MET A 724 -5.15 -21.17 -8.72
CA MET A 724 -5.00 -22.57 -8.31
C MET A 724 -3.94 -22.76 -7.22
N ARG A 725 -2.82 -22.04 -7.27
CA ARG A 725 -1.83 -22.04 -6.17
C ARG A 725 -2.42 -21.50 -4.88
N GLY A 726 -3.26 -20.47 -4.98
CA GLY A 726 -4.04 -19.94 -3.86
C GLY A 726 -4.93 -21.01 -3.22
N ALA A 727 -5.76 -21.67 -4.04
CA ALA A 727 -6.59 -22.79 -3.59
C ALA A 727 -5.74 -23.87 -2.90
N LEU A 728 -4.62 -24.29 -3.49
CA LEU A 728 -3.74 -25.28 -2.88
C LEU A 728 -3.14 -24.81 -1.54
N ALA A 729 -2.79 -23.53 -1.41
CA ALA A 729 -2.28 -22.97 -0.16
C ALA A 729 -3.33 -22.98 0.95
N GLY A 730 -4.56 -22.54 0.62
CA GLY A 730 -5.69 -22.58 1.55
C GLY A 730 -6.07 -24.00 1.94
N MET A 731 -6.12 -24.92 0.98
CA MET A 731 -6.39 -26.34 1.21
C MET A 731 -5.37 -26.95 2.16
N ARG A 732 -4.07 -26.70 1.97
CA ARG A 732 -3.02 -27.22 2.86
C ARG A 732 -3.10 -26.67 4.29
N LEU A 733 -3.48 -25.40 4.44
CA LEU A 733 -3.72 -24.82 5.76
C LEU A 733 -4.95 -25.47 6.41
N ARG A 734 -6.05 -25.58 5.66
CA ARG A 734 -7.28 -26.22 6.12
C ARG A 734 -7.03 -27.65 6.57
N THR A 735 -6.53 -28.52 5.69
CA THR A 735 -6.32 -29.94 5.97
C THR A 735 -5.33 -30.18 7.10
N ARG A 736 -4.42 -29.23 7.37
CA ARG A 736 -3.47 -29.34 8.49
C ARG A 736 -4.14 -29.16 9.85
N PHE A 737 -5.20 -28.36 9.93
CA PHE A 737 -5.83 -27.97 11.19
C PHE A 737 -7.27 -28.49 11.34
N GLU A 738 -7.84 -29.05 10.27
CA GLU A 738 -9.17 -29.66 10.25
C GLU A 738 -9.20 -30.99 11.04
N GLY A 739 -10.37 -31.30 11.61
CA GLY A 739 -10.61 -32.55 12.34
C GLY A 739 -9.86 -32.68 13.67
N ASP A 740 -9.76 -33.91 14.19
CA ASP A 740 -9.01 -34.23 15.41
C ASP A 740 -7.51 -34.41 15.14
N SER A 741 -6.93 -33.52 14.33
CA SER A 741 -5.53 -33.64 13.94
C SER A 741 -4.59 -33.31 15.11
N ASP A 742 -3.60 -34.18 15.34
CA ASP A 742 -2.50 -33.94 16.29
C ASP A 742 -1.80 -32.58 16.10
N ARG A 743 -1.93 -32.01 14.90
CA ARG A 743 -1.36 -30.71 14.49
C ARG A 743 -1.95 -29.54 15.24
N TRP A 744 -3.25 -29.55 15.53
CA TRP A 744 -3.88 -28.55 16.36
C TRP A 744 -3.32 -28.56 17.79
N HIS A 745 -3.28 -29.74 18.41
CA HIS A 745 -2.73 -29.93 19.75
C HIS A 745 -1.25 -29.56 19.80
N ARG A 746 -0.50 -29.92 18.75
CA ARG A 746 0.90 -29.54 18.59
C ARG A 746 1.09 -28.03 18.47
N HIS A 747 0.23 -27.33 17.75
CA HIS A 747 0.24 -25.86 17.70
C HIS A 747 0.04 -25.25 19.10
N ARG A 748 -0.99 -25.69 19.82
CA ARG A 748 -1.26 -25.24 21.21
C ARG A 748 -0.06 -25.51 22.13
N TRP A 749 0.53 -26.70 22.03
CA TRP A 749 1.72 -27.08 22.79
C TRP A 749 2.91 -26.16 22.53
N LEU A 750 3.22 -25.88 21.26
CA LEU A 750 4.32 -24.98 20.90
C LEU A 750 4.06 -23.54 21.38
N ARG A 751 2.83 -23.05 21.34
CA ARG A 751 2.46 -21.71 21.86
C ARG A 751 2.59 -21.63 23.37
N LEU A 752 2.15 -22.67 24.08
CA LEU A 752 2.34 -22.77 25.52
C LEU A 752 3.82 -22.75 25.88
N ARG A 753 4.64 -23.59 25.23
CA ARG A 753 6.09 -23.68 25.49
C ARG A 753 6.82 -22.36 25.25
N ALA A 754 6.52 -21.71 24.13
CA ALA A 754 7.08 -20.41 23.78
C ALA A 754 6.67 -19.34 24.81
N THR A 755 5.40 -19.34 25.25
CA THR A 755 4.90 -18.38 26.24
C THR A 755 5.50 -18.61 27.62
N VAL A 756 5.58 -19.86 28.07
CA VAL A 756 6.18 -20.22 29.37
C VAL A 756 7.63 -19.76 29.44
N HIS A 757 8.41 -19.97 28.38
CA HIS A 757 9.79 -19.47 28.31
C HIS A 757 9.86 -17.94 28.47
N ALA A 758 9.04 -17.20 27.72
CA ALA A 758 9.09 -15.73 27.76
C ALA A 758 8.59 -15.15 29.10
N LEU A 759 7.58 -15.79 29.71
CA LEU A 759 7.10 -15.42 31.05
C LEU A 759 8.13 -15.76 32.13
N ASP A 760 8.86 -16.86 31.95
CA ASP A 760 9.95 -17.24 32.83
C ASP A 760 11.08 -16.20 32.80
N GLU A 761 11.51 -15.77 31.62
CA GLU A 761 12.49 -14.68 31.47
C GLU A 761 12.00 -13.37 32.09
N LEU A 762 10.75 -12.98 31.84
CA LEU A 762 10.16 -11.78 32.44
C LEU A 762 10.09 -11.87 33.97
N SER A 763 9.80 -13.05 34.51
CA SER A 763 9.73 -13.30 35.95
C SER A 763 11.11 -13.17 36.62
N ASP A 764 12.19 -13.61 35.97
CA ASP A 764 13.55 -13.36 36.44
C ASP A 764 13.88 -11.86 36.45
N ASP A 765 13.57 -11.14 35.37
CA ASP A 765 13.80 -9.70 35.26
C ASP A 765 13.05 -8.93 36.36
N VAL A 766 11.77 -9.26 36.57
CA VAL A 766 10.95 -8.67 37.65
C VAL A 766 11.54 -9.02 39.01
N THR A 767 11.93 -10.27 39.26
CA THR A 767 12.50 -10.69 40.55
C THR A 767 13.77 -9.89 40.90
N ILE A 768 14.63 -9.66 39.91
CA ILE A 768 15.88 -8.90 40.07
C ILE A 768 15.60 -7.41 40.29
N ALA A 769 14.67 -6.83 39.53
CA ALA A 769 14.45 -5.38 39.50
C ALA A 769 13.44 -4.87 40.55
N LEU A 770 12.45 -5.69 40.95
CA LEU A 770 11.34 -5.31 41.83
C LEU A 770 11.78 -4.64 43.14
N PRO A 771 12.88 -5.04 43.83
CA PRO A 771 13.35 -4.36 45.02
C PRO A 771 13.59 -2.84 44.83
N GLN A 772 13.95 -2.40 43.62
CA GLN A 772 14.18 -0.97 43.31
C GLN A 772 12.89 -0.16 43.17
N TYR A 773 11.74 -0.82 42.95
CA TYR A 773 10.44 -0.18 42.72
C TYR A 773 9.46 -0.38 43.89
N ARG A 774 9.83 -1.16 44.91
CA ARG A 774 8.98 -1.50 46.07
C ARG A 774 8.46 -0.26 46.79
N ASP A 775 9.32 0.74 46.98
CA ASP A 775 8.96 1.97 47.69
C ASP A 775 7.84 2.75 46.98
N LEU A 776 7.79 2.72 45.64
CA LEU A 776 6.75 3.34 44.83
C LEU A 776 5.37 2.66 44.96
N LEU A 777 5.32 1.39 45.36
CA LEU A 777 4.09 0.60 45.49
C LEU A 777 3.41 0.75 46.86
N ASP A 778 4.07 1.40 47.82
CA ASP A 778 3.54 1.68 49.14
C ASP A 778 2.78 3.01 49.20
N PRO A 779 1.81 3.20 50.13
CA PRO A 779 0.98 4.41 50.18
C PRO A 779 1.77 5.73 50.24
N VAL A 780 2.94 5.70 50.87
CA VAL A 780 3.86 6.87 50.97
C VAL A 780 4.56 7.14 49.65
N GLY A 781 5.00 6.09 48.92
CA GLY A 781 5.60 6.23 47.60
C GLY A 781 4.59 6.58 46.52
N ALA A 782 3.36 6.05 46.60
CA ALA A 782 2.24 6.47 45.75
C ALA A 782 1.96 7.98 45.89
N SER A 783 1.99 8.50 47.12
CA SER A 783 1.86 9.93 47.39
C SER A 783 3.04 10.74 46.84
N ARG A 784 4.25 10.16 46.81
CA ARG A 784 5.44 10.77 46.22
C ARG A 784 5.37 10.78 44.69
N ALA A 785 4.93 9.68 44.08
CA ALA A 785 4.69 9.58 42.64
C ALA A 785 3.62 10.59 42.19
N ALA A 786 2.54 10.76 42.98
CA ALA A 786 1.54 11.79 42.77
C ALA A 786 2.14 13.19 42.74
N ARG A 787 3.03 13.50 43.69
CA ARG A 787 3.75 14.78 43.70
C ARG A 787 4.63 14.95 42.46
N ILE A 788 5.38 13.92 42.08
CA ILE A 788 6.24 13.96 40.89
C ILE A 788 5.42 14.27 39.62
N ASP A 789 4.31 13.56 39.41
CA ASP A 789 3.43 13.76 38.24
C ASP A 789 2.78 15.17 38.23
N THR A 790 2.48 15.73 39.40
CA THR A 790 1.89 17.09 39.50
C THR A 790 2.89 18.25 39.36
N VAL A 791 4.19 18.02 39.62
CA VAL A 791 5.20 19.09 39.60
C VAL A 791 5.55 19.50 38.16
N GLU A 792 5.47 18.57 37.21
CA GLU A 792 5.92 18.81 35.83
C GLU A 792 4.77 19.12 34.85
N ALA A 793 3.54 18.65 35.10
CA ALA A 793 2.38 18.94 34.25
C ALA A 793 1.04 18.90 35.03
N PRO A 794 0.40 20.06 35.30
CA PRO A 794 -0.97 20.09 35.80
C PRO A 794 -1.99 20.14 34.64
N PRO A 795 -3.03 19.27 34.63
CA PRO A 795 -3.36 18.24 35.63
C PRO A 795 -2.45 16.99 35.53
N PRO A 796 -2.30 16.22 36.62
CA PRO A 796 -1.49 15.00 36.63
C PRO A 796 -1.91 14.06 35.51
N THR A 797 -0.93 13.58 34.75
CA THR A 797 -1.19 12.91 33.47
C THR A 797 -1.30 11.38 33.62
N PHE A 798 -0.72 10.80 34.68
CA PHE A 798 -0.54 9.36 34.82
C PHE A 798 -0.93 8.78 36.20
N LEU A 799 -1.59 9.56 37.06
CA LEU A 799 -2.01 9.08 38.37
C LEU A 799 -3.11 8.00 38.29
N PRO A 800 -2.88 6.77 38.80
CA PRO A 800 -3.89 5.72 38.80
C PRO A 800 -4.87 5.87 39.98
N GLY A 801 -5.95 5.10 39.95
CA GLY A 801 -6.88 4.96 41.09
C GLY A 801 -6.22 4.32 42.31
N ASN A 802 -6.83 4.49 43.50
CA ASN A 802 -6.27 3.98 44.76
C ASN A 802 -6.19 2.44 44.82
N ASP A 803 -7.07 1.76 44.09
CA ASP A 803 -7.15 0.32 43.91
C ASP A 803 -6.01 -0.27 43.07
N PHE A 804 -5.33 0.56 42.27
CA PHE A 804 -4.19 0.13 41.45
C PHE A 804 -3.01 -0.37 42.28
N TRP A 805 -2.61 0.36 43.32
CA TRP A 805 -1.39 0.07 44.09
C TRP A 805 -1.38 -1.32 44.75
N PRO A 806 -2.41 -1.74 45.51
CA PRO A 806 -2.44 -3.09 46.06
C PRO A 806 -2.49 -4.15 44.94
N ALA A 807 -3.28 -3.95 43.89
CA ALA A 807 -3.37 -4.89 42.78
C ALA A 807 -2.05 -5.04 41.99
N ALA A 808 -1.31 -3.93 41.81
CA ALA A 808 -0.01 -3.92 41.17
C ALA A 808 1.04 -4.66 42.00
N ARG A 809 1.00 -4.49 43.33
CA ARG A 809 1.86 -5.25 44.26
C ARG A 809 1.57 -6.75 44.14
N ASP A 810 0.30 -7.15 44.24
CA ASP A 810 -0.10 -8.57 44.16
C ASP A 810 0.31 -9.21 42.83
N LEU A 811 0.17 -8.47 41.72
CA LEU A 811 0.60 -8.92 40.40
C LEU A 811 2.12 -9.12 40.33
N LEU A 812 2.90 -8.13 40.76
CA LEU A 812 4.37 -8.18 40.70
C LEU A 812 4.94 -9.23 41.65
N ASP A 813 4.37 -9.36 42.84
CA ASP A 813 4.76 -10.42 43.80
C ASP A 813 4.39 -11.81 43.27
N GLY A 814 3.25 -11.94 42.58
CA GLY A 814 2.87 -13.19 41.89
C GLY A 814 3.82 -13.56 40.75
N VAL A 815 4.29 -12.56 39.98
CA VAL A 815 5.28 -12.78 38.91
C VAL A 815 6.67 -13.09 39.48
N ALA A 816 7.05 -12.47 40.61
CA ALA A 816 8.32 -12.69 41.30
C ALA A 816 8.30 -13.88 42.27
N ALA A 817 7.18 -14.60 42.37
CA ALA A 817 7.02 -15.67 43.35
C ALA A 817 8.09 -16.77 43.16
N PRO A 818 8.75 -17.21 44.24
CA PRO A 818 9.75 -18.27 44.15
C PRO A 818 9.08 -19.54 43.63
N ARG A 819 9.68 -20.12 42.59
CA ARG A 819 9.17 -21.34 41.97
C ARG A 819 9.64 -22.55 42.75
N ALA A 820 8.94 -23.66 42.60
CA ALA A 820 9.42 -24.95 43.12
C ALA A 820 10.84 -25.20 42.59
N ALA A 821 11.79 -25.40 43.50
CA ALA A 821 13.17 -25.70 43.12
C ALA A 821 13.17 -26.96 42.24
N ASP A 822 13.91 -26.90 41.13
CA ASP A 822 14.26 -28.00 40.18
C ASP A 822 13.57 -28.02 38.79
N ALA A 823 12.63 -27.13 38.48
CA ALA A 823 12.01 -27.11 37.13
C ALA A 823 12.68 -26.12 36.16
N ASP A 824 13.56 -26.59 35.28
CA ASP A 824 14.05 -25.80 34.12
C ASP A 824 12.96 -25.71 33.04
N LEU A 825 12.22 -24.61 33.05
CA LEU A 825 11.13 -24.33 32.10
C LEU A 825 11.64 -24.00 30.70
N ARG A 826 12.91 -23.57 30.56
CA ARG A 826 13.54 -23.14 29.29
C ARG A 826 14.17 -24.29 28.52
N ARG A 827 14.47 -25.42 29.18
CA ARG A 827 15.03 -26.61 28.54
C ARG A 827 14.23 -27.02 27.31
N ASN A 828 14.87 -27.19 26.15
CA ASN A 828 14.22 -27.56 24.88
C ASN A 828 13.12 -26.56 24.43
N THR A 829 13.33 -25.26 24.62
CA THR A 829 12.44 -24.24 24.06
C THR A 829 12.59 -24.21 22.53
N PRO A 830 11.49 -24.08 21.76
CA PRO A 830 11.58 -23.92 20.32
C PRO A 830 12.37 -22.66 19.94
N HIS A 831 13.38 -22.80 19.08
CA HIS A 831 14.20 -21.68 18.60
C HIS A 831 13.80 -21.21 17.19
N PRO A 832 13.88 -19.90 16.88
CA PRO A 832 14.23 -18.80 17.79
C PRO A 832 13.17 -18.61 18.88
N ALA A 833 13.63 -18.29 20.10
CA ALA A 833 12.75 -18.12 21.25
C ALA A 833 12.04 -16.75 21.17
N PRO A 834 10.79 -16.63 21.66
CA PRO A 834 10.10 -15.35 21.74
C PRO A 834 10.67 -14.48 22.87
N GLU A 835 10.50 -13.18 22.76
CA GLU A 835 10.93 -12.21 23.77
C GLU A 835 9.77 -11.27 24.13
N LEU A 836 9.54 -11.04 25.42
CA LEU A 836 8.57 -10.06 25.91
C LEU A 836 9.28 -8.73 26.17
N ARG A 837 9.01 -7.74 25.31
CA ARG A 837 9.54 -6.37 25.46
C ARG A 837 8.42 -5.35 25.56
N GLN A 838 8.70 -4.26 26.27
CA GLN A 838 7.84 -3.08 26.26
C GLN A 838 7.92 -2.41 24.87
N VAL A 839 6.80 -2.42 24.15
CA VAL A 839 6.66 -1.77 22.85
C VAL A 839 5.39 -0.93 22.84
N PRO A 840 5.39 0.27 22.21
CA PRO A 840 4.17 1.05 22.09
C PRO A 840 3.13 0.27 21.29
N ARG A 841 1.88 0.33 21.75
CA ARG A 841 0.75 -0.23 21.01
C ARG A 841 0.51 0.62 19.76
N VAL A 842 0.51 -0.04 18.61
CA VAL A 842 0.26 0.54 17.29
C VAL A 842 -1.23 0.51 16.95
#